data_AF-A0A2T0ULF3-F1
#
_entry.id   AF-A0A2T0ULF3-F1
#
_cell.length_a   1.000
_cell.length_b   1.000
_cell.length_c   1.000
_cell.angle_alpha   90.00
_cell.angle_beta   90.00
_cell.angle_gamma   90.00
#
_symmetry.space_group_name_H-M   'P 1'
#
loop_
_entity.id
_entity.type
_entity.pdbx_description
1 polymer ?
#
loop_
_entity_poly.entity_id
_entity_poly.type
_entity_poly.pdbx_seq_one_letter_code
_entity_poly.pdbx_strand_id
1 'polypeptide(L)'
;MSEATQSRRELREEQQASRSLSMPSFGMPSRDALVDLAFALVLVGIALVGFRTGFIGWEWVLAAGAGVVLGTLVAHVAVARSWPLVLTALVLVAVHFLLGGPFAVRGDLIGGVVPSLQTLRDLATAPVTGWKEWLTLLPPVDARGPLVALPWVTGLVGSALTYGVARRFRSVSAAAIAPVVLLAGSIALGTQQPAAKLVQGVVFALVLILWLVARSARTRAALQNGAGRQARTVTGVALLAVAAVAGTFLGPFLPGTDEGAARAVVRSELTPPYDVAQFTSPLSGFREYTEPNAAELYDKEILSVSGLPDGTPVRFATLDSYDGLVWGAADRAMDGTPFQQVGSRIAPRATGESATVTVTVPEGGYDGVWLPLAGSTTGISFTGARSDDLADALWLNTATETAAVPASIGPGDSYTFDTVLTGEYSTKLPAELDVASGGQISQDTSFLDSKLDAWTGQESGAWQKLVAVAKTMSSEGAYTDGGTANSYEKVYLPGHSLGRLSRFVGSTQLAGNDEQYAATLALVGNRLGIPSRVVMGAIPEAGGVVKGKDVHAWVEVQQDNGTWHALLPSTFLPDRNKKPNEQQLKSEEQKVGAQVPPPAGVNPPSVLQGPDQAQNATDIKKKKRNPLDIGAWPLWLKILVLGILLPILLAVGIWALIRWLKARRRRKHATTGPTPARAAWVWRDLVSDARSLGVAVPRGATRLEQAAAFPEGVTAAPIAAGANAAVFGPGDPEPEVAVGLLEEADGVRRELRGHTSRWRRLRSDLSLRPFFERDPRTRTAARRLPSLPALRRTKATGGASA
;
A
#
# COMPACT_ATOMS: atom_id res chain seq x y z
N MET A 1 -19.65 -78.57 -0.49
CA MET A 1 -18.55 -77.59 -0.35
C MET A 1 -18.09 -76.96 -1.69
N SER A 2 -18.46 -77.49 -2.86
CA SER A 2 -18.05 -76.90 -4.16
C SER A 2 -18.90 -75.68 -4.58
N GLU A 3 -20.22 -75.71 -4.40
CA GLU A 3 -21.13 -74.63 -4.85
C GLU A 3 -20.96 -73.30 -4.10
N ALA A 4 -20.67 -73.32 -2.80
CA ALA A 4 -20.46 -72.11 -2.00
C ALA A 4 -19.19 -71.33 -2.39
N THR A 5 -18.26 -71.99 -3.10
CA THR A 5 -16.99 -71.40 -3.56
C THR A 5 -17.15 -70.73 -4.92
N GLN A 6 -18.09 -71.23 -5.74
CA GLN A 6 -18.43 -70.67 -7.05
C GLN A 6 -19.22 -69.36 -6.92
N SER A 7 -20.24 -69.31 -6.06
CA SER A 7 -21.05 -68.09 -5.88
C SER A 7 -20.23 -66.92 -5.31
N ARG A 8 -19.19 -67.20 -4.51
CA ARG A 8 -18.26 -66.19 -3.99
C ARG A 8 -17.27 -65.67 -5.05
N ARG A 9 -16.97 -66.45 -6.10
CA ARG A 9 -16.15 -66.00 -7.22
C ARG A 9 -16.97 -65.11 -8.16
N GLU A 10 -18.20 -65.50 -8.47
CA GLU A 10 -19.09 -64.71 -9.33
C GLU A 10 -19.44 -63.35 -8.70
N LEU A 11 -19.73 -63.31 -7.38
CA LEU A 11 -19.93 -62.04 -6.65
C LEU A 11 -18.68 -61.15 -6.59
N ARG A 12 -17.47 -61.75 -6.66
CA ARG A 12 -16.21 -61.00 -6.71
C ARG A 12 -15.95 -60.43 -8.11
N GLU A 13 -16.29 -61.18 -9.15
CA GLU A 13 -16.13 -60.74 -10.54
C GLU A 13 -17.15 -59.64 -10.89
N GLU A 14 -18.41 -59.71 -10.42
CA GLU A 14 -19.37 -58.59 -10.53
C GLU A 14 -18.92 -57.34 -9.74
N GLN A 15 -18.32 -57.52 -8.56
CA GLN A 15 -17.75 -56.41 -7.78
C GLN A 15 -16.48 -55.82 -8.40
N GLN A 16 -15.72 -56.58 -9.18
CA GLN A 16 -14.56 -56.09 -9.93
C GLN A 16 -14.98 -55.42 -11.24
N ALA A 17 -15.99 -55.94 -11.93
CA ALA A 17 -16.55 -55.32 -13.13
C ALA A 17 -17.19 -53.95 -12.82
N SER A 18 -17.97 -53.84 -11.73
CA SER A 18 -18.58 -52.57 -11.28
C SER A 18 -17.57 -51.53 -10.77
N ARG A 19 -16.36 -51.95 -10.37
CA ARG A 19 -15.27 -51.03 -9.97
C ARG A 19 -14.48 -50.45 -11.14
N SER A 20 -14.59 -51.04 -12.34
CA SER A 20 -13.76 -50.66 -13.50
C SER A 20 -14.35 -49.53 -14.36
N LEU A 21 -15.58 -49.09 -14.10
CA LEU A 21 -16.28 -48.08 -14.92
C LEU A 21 -16.56 -46.73 -14.24
N SER A 22 -16.00 -46.46 -13.05
CA SER A 22 -16.07 -45.11 -12.48
C SER A 22 -14.92 -44.24 -12.99
N MET A 23 -15.06 -43.72 -14.22
CA MET A 23 -14.33 -42.51 -14.63
C MET A 23 -14.57 -41.42 -13.57
N PRO A 24 -13.56 -40.59 -13.22
CA PRO A 24 -13.72 -39.54 -12.23
C PRO A 24 -14.67 -38.47 -12.77
N SER A 25 -15.96 -38.59 -12.45
CA SER A 25 -16.93 -37.55 -12.74
C SER A 25 -16.46 -36.27 -12.07
N PHE A 26 -16.37 -35.18 -12.84
CA PHE A 26 -16.28 -33.83 -12.30
C PHE A 26 -17.59 -33.60 -11.52
N GLY A 27 -17.58 -33.96 -10.23
CA GLY A 27 -18.78 -33.87 -9.39
C GLY A 27 -19.30 -32.44 -9.39
N MET A 28 -20.52 -32.24 -9.87
CA MET A 28 -21.15 -30.92 -9.90
C MET A 28 -21.12 -30.30 -8.49
N PRO A 29 -20.86 -28.99 -8.38
CA PRO A 29 -20.87 -28.30 -7.09
C PRO A 29 -22.25 -28.46 -6.42
N SER A 30 -22.27 -28.88 -5.17
CA SER A 30 -23.51 -28.93 -4.39
C SER A 30 -24.11 -27.53 -4.24
N ARG A 31 -25.42 -27.42 -3.99
CA ARG A 31 -26.10 -26.12 -3.75
C ARG A 31 -25.37 -25.25 -2.72
N ASP A 32 -24.88 -25.86 -1.64
CA ASP A 32 -24.09 -25.18 -0.62
C ASP A 32 -22.73 -24.69 -1.13
N ALA A 33 -22.12 -25.42 -2.07
CA ALA A 33 -20.87 -25.01 -2.71
C ALA A 33 -21.08 -23.81 -3.65
N LEU A 34 -22.23 -23.75 -4.33
CA LEU A 34 -22.62 -22.60 -5.15
C LEU A 34 -22.90 -21.35 -4.31
N VAL A 35 -23.52 -21.52 -3.13
CA VAL A 35 -23.72 -20.40 -2.19
C VAL A 35 -22.38 -19.88 -1.68
N ASP A 36 -21.48 -20.76 -1.22
CA ASP A 36 -20.13 -20.34 -0.77
C ASP A 36 -19.32 -19.70 -1.89
N LEU A 37 -19.46 -20.20 -3.13
CA LEU A 37 -18.85 -19.63 -4.32
C LEU A 37 -19.36 -18.21 -4.57
N ALA A 38 -20.67 -18.00 -4.61
CA ALA A 38 -21.26 -16.69 -4.88
C ALA A 38 -20.81 -15.64 -3.85
N PHE A 39 -20.88 -15.95 -2.55
CA PHE A 39 -20.41 -15.03 -1.51
C PHE A 39 -18.91 -14.75 -1.59
N ALA A 40 -18.08 -15.77 -1.86
CA ALA A 40 -16.64 -15.59 -2.03
C ALA A 40 -16.32 -14.67 -3.21
N LEU A 41 -16.98 -14.87 -4.36
CA LEU A 41 -16.80 -14.03 -5.55
C LEU A 41 -17.20 -12.57 -5.29
N VAL A 42 -18.35 -12.34 -4.63
CA VAL A 42 -18.81 -10.99 -4.30
C VAL A 42 -17.86 -10.29 -3.32
N LEU A 43 -17.45 -10.97 -2.24
CA LEU A 43 -16.55 -10.37 -1.24
C LEU A 43 -15.17 -10.04 -1.82
N VAL A 44 -14.60 -10.95 -2.62
CA VAL A 44 -13.31 -10.72 -3.27
C VAL A 44 -13.44 -9.63 -4.33
N GLY A 45 -14.53 -9.61 -5.11
CA GLY A 45 -14.83 -8.54 -6.05
C GLY A 45 -14.90 -7.17 -5.38
N ILE A 46 -15.62 -7.04 -4.27
CA ILE A 46 -15.71 -5.80 -3.48
C ILE A 46 -14.33 -5.38 -2.96
N ALA A 47 -13.51 -6.31 -2.47
CA ALA A 47 -12.15 -5.99 -2.03
C ALA A 47 -11.29 -5.45 -3.20
N LEU A 48 -11.39 -6.08 -4.38
CA LEU A 48 -10.64 -5.66 -5.58
C LEU A 48 -11.06 -4.29 -6.13
N VAL A 49 -12.26 -3.80 -5.81
CA VAL A 49 -12.67 -2.40 -6.13
C VAL A 49 -11.67 -1.39 -5.53
N GLY A 50 -10.94 -1.73 -4.47
CA GLY A 50 -9.90 -0.87 -3.90
C GLY A 50 -8.79 -0.48 -4.86
N PHE A 51 -8.55 -1.26 -5.92
CA PHE A 51 -7.54 -0.94 -6.95
C PHE A 51 -8.04 0.06 -8.00
N ARG A 52 -9.35 0.37 -8.05
CA ARG A 52 -9.96 1.24 -9.07
C ARG A 52 -9.29 2.61 -9.18
N THR A 53 -8.94 3.22 -8.06
CA THR A 53 -8.35 4.57 -8.03
C THR A 53 -6.85 4.56 -8.31
N GLY A 54 -6.22 3.39 -8.29
CA GLY A 54 -4.80 3.25 -8.54
C GLY A 54 -4.44 2.89 -9.98
N PHE A 55 -5.40 2.47 -10.82
CA PHE A 55 -5.16 2.14 -12.22
C PHE A 55 -6.05 2.95 -13.16
N ILE A 56 -5.48 3.34 -14.30
CA ILE A 56 -6.24 3.80 -15.47
C ILE A 56 -6.69 2.60 -16.28
N GLY A 57 -7.84 2.73 -16.95
CA GLY A 57 -8.34 1.72 -17.88
C GLY A 57 -9.11 0.58 -17.21
N TRP A 58 -9.42 -0.44 -18.00
CA TRP A 58 -10.24 -1.59 -17.62
C TRP A 58 -9.45 -2.91 -17.64
N GLU A 59 -8.22 -2.87 -18.13
CA GLU A 59 -7.32 -4.01 -18.29
C GLU A 59 -6.99 -4.65 -16.93
N TRP A 60 -6.83 -3.84 -15.89
CA TRP A 60 -6.67 -4.34 -14.51
C TRP A 60 -7.89 -5.13 -14.03
N VAL A 61 -9.10 -4.79 -14.49
CA VAL A 61 -10.35 -5.53 -14.16
C VAL A 61 -10.33 -6.90 -14.80
N LEU A 62 -9.87 -7.00 -16.06
CA LEU A 62 -9.67 -8.30 -16.71
C LEU A 62 -8.66 -9.15 -15.96
N ALA A 63 -7.53 -8.58 -15.58
CA ALA A 63 -6.49 -9.28 -14.85
C ALA A 63 -7.01 -9.77 -13.48
N ALA A 64 -7.63 -8.87 -12.71
CA ALA A 64 -8.25 -9.19 -11.44
C ALA A 64 -9.31 -10.30 -11.58
N GLY A 65 -10.23 -10.15 -12.54
CA GLY A 65 -11.32 -11.08 -12.81
C GLY A 65 -10.82 -12.46 -13.25
N ALA A 66 -9.86 -12.52 -14.16
CA ALA A 66 -9.24 -13.76 -14.59
C ALA A 66 -8.53 -14.47 -13.42
N GLY A 67 -7.82 -13.72 -12.58
CA GLY A 67 -7.24 -14.22 -11.33
C GLY A 67 -8.31 -14.83 -10.43
N VAL A 68 -9.42 -14.12 -10.20
CA VAL A 68 -10.54 -14.61 -9.37
C VAL A 68 -11.12 -15.92 -9.92
N VAL A 69 -11.35 -16.02 -11.23
CA VAL A 69 -11.91 -17.22 -11.87
C VAL A 69 -10.94 -18.41 -11.72
N LEU A 70 -9.67 -18.21 -12.07
CA LEU A 70 -8.65 -19.27 -12.04
C LEU A 70 -8.33 -19.73 -10.61
N GLY A 71 -8.22 -18.79 -9.67
CA GLY A 71 -7.96 -19.08 -8.26
C GLY A 71 -9.08 -19.89 -7.63
N THR A 72 -10.32 -19.53 -7.95
CA THR A 72 -11.51 -20.28 -7.53
C THR A 72 -11.56 -21.68 -8.14
N LEU A 73 -11.24 -21.81 -9.44
CA LEU A 73 -11.18 -23.11 -10.12
C LEU A 73 -10.14 -24.03 -9.49
N VAL A 74 -8.93 -23.53 -9.26
CA VAL A 74 -7.85 -24.29 -8.60
C VAL A 74 -8.27 -24.71 -7.19
N ALA A 75 -8.88 -23.81 -6.41
CA ALA A 75 -9.39 -24.15 -5.09
C ALA A 75 -10.52 -25.20 -5.13
N HIS A 76 -11.41 -25.12 -6.11
CA HIS A 76 -12.47 -26.11 -6.32
C HIS A 76 -11.89 -27.49 -6.63
N VAL A 77 -10.97 -27.59 -7.58
CA VAL A 77 -10.29 -28.84 -7.94
C VAL A 77 -9.50 -29.39 -6.75
N ALA A 78 -8.77 -28.53 -6.03
CA ALA A 78 -8.01 -28.92 -4.85
C ALA A 78 -8.90 -29.53 -3.75
N VAL A 79 -10.09 -28.99 -3.54
CA VAL A 79 -11.07 -29.54 -2.59
C VAL A 79 -11.66 -30.84 -3.12
N ALA A 80 -12.10 -30.87 -4.37
CA ALA A 80 -12.73 -32.05 -4.98
C ALA A 80 -11.79 -33.25 -5.03
N ARG A 81 -10.50 -33.01 -5.31
CA ARG A 81 -9.45 -34.04 -5.39
C ARG A 81 -8.66 -34.21 -4.09
N SER A 82 -9.06 -33.54 -3.01
CA SER A 82 -8.41 -33.62 -1.69
C SER A 82 -6.90 -33.36 -1.74
N TRP A 83 -6.46 -32.38 -2.55
CA TRP A 83 -5.05 -32.01 -2.67
C TRP A 83 -4.49 -31.52 -1.32
N PRO A 84 -3.22 -31.81 -1.02
CA PRO A 84 -2.50 -31.15 0.08
C PRO A 84 -2.29 -29.67 -0.25
N LEU A 85 -2.19 -28.83 0.78
CA LEU A 85 -2.04 -27.38 0.62
C LEU A 85 -0.82 -27.01 -0.25
N VAL A 86 0.28 -27.75 -0.11
CA VAL A 86 1.51 -27.56 -0.88
C VAL A 86 1.27 -27.73 -2.38
N LEU A 87 0.50 -28.76 -2.79
CA LEU A 87 0.19 -28.97 -4.20
C LEU A 87 -0.70 -27.85 -4.75
N THR A 88 -1.68 -27.39 -3.97
CA THR A 88 -2.52 -26.23 -4.35
C THR A 88 -1.67 -24.97 -4.54
N ALA A 89 -0.73 -24.70 -3.64
CA ALA A 89 0.18 -23.57 -3.77
C ALA A 89 1.08 -23.68 -5.02
N LEU A 90 1.67 -24.85 -5.28
CA LEU A 90 2.47 -25.10 -6.48
C LEU A 90 1.66 -24.89 -7.77
N VAL A 91 0.40 -25.33 -7.81
CA VAL A 91 -0.47 -25.14 -8.97
C VAL A 91 -0.83 -23.66 -9.14
N LEU A 92 -1.10 -22.91 -8.06
CA LEU A 92 -1.32 -21.47 -8.16
C LEU A 92 -0.10 -20.73 -8.70
N VAL A 93 1.11 -21.12 -8.26
CA VAL A 93 2.37 -20.58 -8.80
C VAL A 93 2.52 -20.92 -10.27
N ALA A 94 2.26 -22.17 -10.68
CA ALA A 94 2.29 -22.56 -12.08
C ALA A 94 1.28 -21.76 -12.93
N VAL A 95 0.05 -21.58 -12.45
CA VAL A 95 -0.97 -20.74 -13.11
C VAL A 95 -0.50 -19.28 -13.22
N HIS A 96 0.14 -18.74 -12.18
CA HIS A 96 0.67 -17.40 -12.20
C HIS A 96 1.76 -17.22 -13.28
N PHE A 97 2.71 -18.14 -13.42
CA PHE A 97 3.75 -18.03 -14.45
C PHE A 97 3.26 -18.36 -15.87
N LEU A 98 2.32 -19.29 -16.02
CA LEU A 98 1.80 -19.70 -17.33
C LEU A 98 0.80 -18.68 -17.90
N LEU A 99 -0.04 -18.09 -17.05
CA LEU A 99 -1.15 -17.21 -17.49
C LEU A 99 -0.96 -15.76 -17.04
N GLY A 100 -0.02 -15.46 -16.15
CA GLY A 100 0.25 -14.09 -15.71
C GLY A 100 0.78 -13.20 -16.83
N GLY A 101 1.48 -13.74 -17.83
CA GLY A 101 1.94 -12.96 -18.98
C GLY A 101 0.75 -12.34 -19.75
N PRO A 102 -0.11 -13.15 -20.38
CA PRO A 102 -1.25 -12.65 -21.14
C PRO A 102 -2.23 -11.78 -20.34
N PHE A 103 -2.39 -12.02 -19.04
CA PHE A 103 -3.35 -11.28 -18.22
C PHE A 103 -2.77 -10.06 -17.51
N ALA A 104 -1.49 -10.06 -17.14
CA ALA A 104 -0.90 -9.03 -16.28
C ALA A 104 0.38 -8.37 -16.83
N VAL A 105 1.23 -9.09 -17.58
CA VAL A 105 2.49 -8.56 -18.11
C VAL A 105 2.54 -8.78 -19.63
N ARG A 106 1.83 -7.92 -20.36
CA ARG A 106 1.61 -8.08 -21.81
C ARG A 106 2.73 -7.51 -22.69
N GLY A 107 3.48 -6.53 -22.19
CA GLY A 107 4.46 -5.75 -22.96
C GLY A 107 5.56 -6.58 -23.62
N ASP A 108 6.06 -7.59 -22.90
CA ASP A 108 7.24 -8.37 -23.33
C ASP A 108 6.91 -9.77 -23.82
N LEU A 109 5.69 -10.03 -24.27
CA LEU A 109 5.28 -11.34 -24.77
C LEU A 109 5.83 -11.60 -26.19
N ILE A 110 6.47 -12.75 -26.39
CA ILE A 110 6.91 -13.21 -27.71
C ILE A 110 5.65 -13.57 -28.52
N GLY A 111 5.44 -12.87 -29.63
CA GLY A 111 4.26 -13.05 -30.49
C GLY A 111 2.93 -12.77 -29.78
N GLY A 112 2.95 -11.99 -28.69
CA GLY A 112 1.75 -11.60 -27.92
C GLY A 112 1.15 -12.71 -27.05
N VAL A 113 1.74 -13.91 -26.99
CA VAL A 113 1.17 -15.06 -26.28
C VAL A 113 2.19 -15.78 -25.38
N VAL A 114 3.44 -15.90 -25.81
CA VAL A 114 4.46 -16.71 -25.10
C VAL A 114 5.25 -15.82 -24.13
N PRO A 115 5.36 -16.17 -22.84
CA PRO A 115 6.18 -15.42 -21.88
C PRO A 115 7.65 -15.39 -22.31
N SER A 116 8.23 -14.19 -22.39
CA SER A 116 9.68 -14.04 -22.54
C SER A 116 10.38 -14.22 -21.19
N LEU A 117 11.73 -14.27 -21.21
CA LEU A 117 12.51 -14.28 -19.96
C LEU A 117 12.26 -13.02 -19.12
N GLN A 118 12.02 -11.87 -19.77
CA GLN A 118 11.68 -10.62 -19.11
C GLN A 118 10.29 -10.70 -18.47
N THR A 119 9.28 -11.22 -19.17
CA THR A 119 7.94 -11.48 -18.61
C THR A 119 8.01 -12.36 -17.35
N LEU A 120 8.82 -13.42 -17.38
CA LEU A 120 8.99 -14.31 -16.22
C LEU A 120 9.68 -13.62 -15.05
N ARG A 121 10.65 -12.74 -15.33
CA ARG A 121 11.30 -11.92 -14.32
C ARG A 121 10.30 -10.96 -13.67
N ASP A 122 9.50 -10.28 -14.46
CA ASP A 122 8.51 -9.30 -13.98
C ASP A 122 7.40 -9.96 -13.17
N LEU A 123 6.93 -11.15 -13.58
CA LEU A 123 6.01 -11.97 -12.78
C LEU A 123 6.64 -12.43 -11.46
N ALA A 124 7.94 -12.70 -11.43
CA ALA A 124 8.63 -13.07 -10.20
C ALA A 124 8.86 -11.88 -9.26
N THR A 125 9.13 -10.69 -9.79
CA THR A 125 9.43 -9.47 -9.01
C THR A 125 8.18 -8.77 -8.54
N ALA A 126 7.13 -8.67 -9.35
CA ALA A 126 5.94 -7.88 -9.03
C ALA A 126 5.26 -8.26 -7.69
N PRO A 127 5.11 -9.55 -7.32
CA PRO A 127 4.56 -9.91 -6.00
C PRO A 127 5.48 -9.55 -4.82
N VAL A 128 6.79 -9.42 -5.05
CA VAL A 128 7.81 -9.25 -4.01
C VAL A 128 8.21 -7.79 -3.82
N THR A 129 8.39 -7.05 -4.90
CA THR A 129 8.84 -5.65 -4.90
C THR A 129 7.80 -4.71 -5.49
N GLY A 130 6.89 -5.19 -6.34
CA GLY A 130 5.88 -4.35 -6.99
C GLY A 130 4.94 -3.65 -6.02
N TRP A 131 4.70 -4.20 -4.83
CA TRP A 131 3.93 -3.50 -3.79
C TRP A 131 4.64 -2.25 -3.25
N LYS A 132 5.99 -2.22 -3.27
CA LYS A 132 6.75 -1.03 -2.86
C LYS A 132 6.65 0.06 -3.93
N GLU A 133 6.89 -0.34 -5.17
CA GLU A 133 6.79 0.52 -6.35
C GLU A 133 5.38 1.11 -6.48
N TRP A 134 4.35 0.31 -6.25
CA TRP A 134 2.95 0.75 -6.18
C TRP A 134 2.67 1.80 -5.11
N LEU A 135 3.37 1.76 -3.98
CA LEU A 135 3.21 2.71 -2.89
C LEU A 135 3.98 4.01 -3.12
N THR A 136 5.03 3.98 -3.95
CA THR A 136 5.87 5.15 -4.26
C THR A 136 5.43 5.87 -5.54
N LEU A 137 4.83 5.17 -6.50
CA LEU A 137 4.30 5.76 -7.74
C LEU A 137 3.06 6.62 -7.48
N LEU A 138 2.94 7.68 -8.27
CA LEU A 138 1.75 8.51 -8.30
C LEU A 138 0.61 7.75 -9.01
N PRO A 139 -0.50 7.45 -8.32
CA PRO A 139 -1.68 6.92 -8.97
C PRO A 139 -2.40 8.01 -9.77
N PRO A 140 -3.15 7.64 -10.82
CA PRO A 140 -3.37 6.27 -11.29
C PRO A 140 -2.29 5.83 -12.30
N VAL A 141 -1.90 4.55 -12.21
CA VAL A 141 -0.86 3.95 -13.06
C VAL A 141 -1.49 3.31 -14.29
N ASP A 142 -0.75 3.28 -15.41
CA ASP A 142 -1.20 2.58 -16.63
C ASP A 142 -1.35 1.07 -16.38
N ALA A 143 -2.50 0.51 -16.78
CA ALA A 143 -2.80 -0.92 -16.69
C ALA A 143 -2.12 -1.77 -17.78
N ARG A 144 -1.04 -1.26 -18.38
CA ARG A 144 -0.16 -1.99 -19.31
C ARG A 144 1.17 -2.41 -18.68
N GLY A 145 1.55 -1.77 -17.58
CA GLY A 145 2.80 -2.05 -16.86
C GLY A 145 2.75 -3.31 -16.00
N PRO A 146 3.90 -3.75 -15.47
CA PRO A 146 4.02 -4.97 -14.66
C PRO A 146 3.20 -4.94 -13.37
N LEU A 147 2.79 -3.76 -12.91
CA LEU A 147 2.01 -3.58 -11.67
C LEU A 147 0.59 -4.17 -11.76
N VAL A 148 0.06 -4.44 -12.95
CA VAL A 148 -1.20 -5.19 -13.11
C VAL A 148 -1.10 -6.61 -12.55
N ALA A 149 0.11 -7.12 -12.33
CA ALA A 149 0.32 -8.36 -11.59
C ALA A 149 -0.23 -8.31 -10.16
N LEU A 150 -0.34 -7.12 -9.53
CA LEU A 150 -0.88 -6.97 -8.17
C LEU A 150 -2.37 -7.33 -8.06
N PRO A 151 -3.29 -6.72 -8.86
CA PRO A 151 -4.69 -7.12 -8.86
C PRO A 151 -4.88 -8.56 -9.37
N TRP A 152 -4.06 -9.03 -10.32
CA TRP A 152 -4.05 -10.43 -10.77
C TRP A 152 -3.74 -11.41 -9.63
N VAL A 153 -2.64 -11.20 -8.90
CA VAL A 153 -2.21 -12.07 -7.78
C VAL A 153 -3.20 -11.99 -6.63
N THR A 154 -3.72 -10.79 -6.35
CA THR A 154 -4.71 -10.60 -5.27
C THR A 154 -6.03 -11.31 -5.60
N GLY A 155 -6.48 -11.25 -6.87
CA GLY A 155 -7.62 -12.03 -7.34
C GLY A 155 -7.36 -13.53 -7.28
N LEU A 156 -6.20 -13.99 -7.77
CA LEU A 156 -5.80 -15.39 -7.83
C LEU A 156 -5.69 -16.03 -6.45
N VAL A 157 -4.87 -15.44 -5.57
CA VAL A 157 -4.62 -15.96 -4.22
C VAL A 157 -5.82 -15.68 -3.31
N GLY A 158 -6.41 -14.48 -3.41
CA GLY A 158 -7.51 -14.07 -2.55
C GLY A 158 -8.78 -14.89 -2.75
N SER A 159 -9.14 -15.18 -4.00
CA SER A 159 -10.26 -16.08 -4.31
C SER A 159 -9.99 -17.53 -3.90
N ALA A 160 -8.78 -18.03 -4.16
CA ALA A 160 -8.38 -19.38 -3.79
C ALA A 160 -8.41 -19.59 -2.26
N LEU A 161 -7.94 -18.61 -1.48
CA LEU A 161 -7.98 -18.64 -0.02
C LEU A 161 -9.42 -18.52 0.50
N THR A 162 -10.19 -17.54 0.02
CA THR A 162 -11.56 -17.30 0.49
C THR A 162 -12.46 -18.51 0.25
N TYR A 163 -12.46 -19.03 -0.99
CA TYR A 163 -13.25 -20.21 -1.34
C TYR A 163 -12.66 -21.50 -0.74
N GLY A 164 -11.34 -21.69 -0.83
CA GLY A 164 -10.66 -22.89 -0.33
C GLY A 164 -10.81 -23.09 1.17
N VAL A 165 -10.65 -22.02 1.97
CA VAL A 165 -10.86 -22.06 3.43
C VAL A 165 -12.32 -22.36 3.75
N ALA A 166 -13.26 -21.70 3.08
CA ALA A 166 -14.69 -21.95 3.26
C ALA A 166 -15.09 -23.39 2.91
N ARG A 167 -14.41 -24.04 1.96
CA ARG A 167 -14.71 -25.43 1.62
C ARG A 167 -13.99 -26.44 2.51
N ARG A 168 -12.78 -26.13 2.98
CA ARG A 168 -11.94 -27.05 3.75
C ARG A 168 -12.22 -27.01 5.25
N PHE A 169 -12.61 -25.85 5.80
CA PHE A 169 -12.83 -25.67 7.23
C PHE A 169 -14.30 -25.36 7.53
N ARG A 170 -14.94 -26.11 8.43
CA ARG A 170 -16.35 -25.87 8.83
C ARG A 170 -16.52 -24.72 9.82
N SER A 171 -15.44 -24.06 10.26
CA SER A 171 -15.51 -22.91 11.15
C SER A 171 -16.13 -21.71 10.43
N VAL A 172 -17.02 -20.99 11.11
CA VAL A 172 -17.65 -19.77 10.60
C VAL A 172 -16.66 -18.62 10.67
N SER A 173 -15.95 -18.44 11.79
CA SER A 173 -14.97 -17.37 11.97
C SER A 173 -13.78 -17.48 11.01
N ALA A 174 -13.31 -18.70 10.72
CA ALA A 174 -12.19 -18.89 9.80
C ALA A 174 -12.50 -18.46 8.36
N ALA A 175 -13.76 -18.56 7.93
CA ALA A 175 -14.18 -18.17 6.59
C ALA A 175 -14.17 -16.64 6.40
N ALA A 176 -14.32 -15.86 7.47
CA ALA A 176 -14.28 -14.40 7.42
C ALA A 176 -12.87 -13.83 7.27
N ILE A 177 -11.84 -14.55 7.72
CA ILE A 177 -10.46 -14.02 7.82
C ILE A 177 -9.94 -13.62 6.44
N ALA A 178 -10.00 -14.52 5.45
CA ALA A 178 -9.44 -14.27 4.13
C ALA A 178 -10.04 -13.02 3.43
N PRO A 179 -11.37 -12.87 3.30
CA PRO A 179 -11.94 -11.69 2.64
C PRO A 179 -11.70 -10.40 3.44
N VAL A 180 -11.69 -10.45 4.78
CA VAL A 180 -11.39 -9.26 5.61
C VAL A 180 -9.94 -8.81 5.44
N VAL A 181 -8.99 -9.75 5.42
CA VAL A 181 -7.57 -9.45 5.17
C VAL A 181 -7.37 -8.88 3.76
N LEU A 182 -8.08 -9.41 2.75
CA LEU A 182 -8.04 -8.86 1.39
C LEU A 182 -8.59 -7.44 1.33
N LEU A 183 -9.72 -7.17 2.00
CA LEU A 183 -10.28 -5.82 2.08
C LEU A 183 -9.30 -4.87 2.76
N ALA A 184 -8.78 -5.24 3.94
CA ALA A 184 -7.80 -4.43 4.66
C ALA A 184 -6.55 -4.15 3.82
N GLY A 185 -6.01 -5.17 3.14
CA GLY A 185 -4.89 -5.02 2.21
C GLY A 185 -5.19 -4.09 1.04
N SER A 186 -6.37 -4.20 0.44
CA SER A 186 -6.80 -3.30 -0.64
C SER A 186 -6.97 -1.85 -0.19
N ILE A 187 -7.40 -1.62 1.05
CA ILE A 187 -7.54 -0.28 1.64
C ILE A 187 -6.17 0.30 1.97
N ALA A 188 -5.29 -0.52 2.57
CA ALA A 188 -3.93 -0.15 2.96
C ALA A 188 -3.04 0.20 1.76
N LEU A 189 -3.16 -0.58 0.68
CA LEU A 189 -2.49 -0.32 -0.60
C LEU A 189 -3.25 0.69 -1.48
N GLY A 190 -4.46 1.11 -1.10
CA GLY A 190 -5.28 2.05 -1.85
C GLY A 190 -4.74 3.47 -1.83
N THR A 191 -5.37 4.35 -2.62
CA THR A 191 -5.04 5.78 -2.72
C THR A 191 -5.68 6.59 -1.58
N GLN A 192 -5.28 7.86 -1.42
CA GLN A 192 -5.94 8.78 -0.48
C GLN A 192 -7.42 9.00 -0.86
N GLN A 193 -7.75 9.00 -2.16
CA GLN A 193 -9.13 8.99 -2.60
C GLN A 193 -9.76 7.60 -2.43
N PRO A 194 -10.94 7.48 -1.77
CA PRO A 194 -11.62 6.20 -1.62
C PRO A 194 -12.32 5.76 -2.89
N ALA A 195 -12.00 4.54 -3.36
CA ALA A 195 -12.60 3.95 -4.55
C ALA A 195 -14.13 3.81 -4.48
N ALA A 196 -14.64 3.34 -3.33
CA ALA A 196 -16.08 3.27 -3.05
C ALA A 196 -16.36 3.05 -1.56
N LYS A 197 -16.46 4.14 -0.77
CA LYS A 197 -16.67 4.09 0.70
C LYS A 197 -17.83 3.16 1.10
N LEU A 198 -19.00 3.33 0.48
CA LEU A 198 -20.21 2.56 0.80
C LEU A 198 -20.10 1.08 0.42
N VAL A 199 -19.46 0.78 -0.72
CA VAL A 199 -19.34 -0.59 -1.22
C VAL A 199 -18.34 -1.38 -0.37
N GLN A 200 -17.16 -0.81 -0.12
CA GLN A 200 -16.09 -1.48 0.64
C GLN A 200 -16.39 -1.55 2.15
N GLY A 201 -17.12 -0.58 2.72
CA GLY A 201 -17.52 -0.60 4.12
C GLY A 201 -18.83 -1.35 4.33
N VAL A 202 -19.95 -0.73 3.93
CA VAL A 202 -21.31 -1.18 4.26
C VAL A 202 -21.67 -2.45 3.49
N VAL A 203 -21.56 -2.45 2.16
CA VAL A 203 -21.98 -3.60 1.34
C VAL A 203 -21.13 -4.82 1.66
N PHE A 204 -19.81 -4.65 1.79
CA PHE A 204 -18.92 -5.74 2.20
C PHE A 204 -19.34 -6.36 3.54
N ALA A 205 -19.57 -5.53 4.57
CA ALA A 205 -19.98 -6.00 5.89
C ALA A 205 -21.32 -6.75 5.84
N LEU A 206 -22.31 -6.21 5.11
CA LEU A 206 -23.61 -6.86 4.94
C LEU A 206 -23.49 -8.23 4.26
N VAL A 207 -22.74 -8.31 3.15
CA VAL A 207 -22.51 -9.56 2.41
C VAL A 207 -21.77 -10.58 3.29
N LEU A 208 -20.76 -10.13 4.04
CA LEU A 208 -20.00 -10.99 4.95
C LEU A 208 -20.90 -11.54 6.07
N ILE A 209 -21.68 -10.69 6.75
CA ILE A 209 -22.62 -11.10 7.79
C ILE A 209 -23.63 -12.10 7.22
N LEU A 210 -24.22 -11.82 6.05
CA LEU A 210 -25.18 -12.71 5.41
C LEU A 210 -24.55 -14.08 5.09
N TRP A 211 -23.31 -14.09 4.61
CA TRP A 211 -22.57 -15.32 4.36
C TRP A 211 -22.33 -16.12 5.65
N LEU A 212 -21.89 -15.47 6.72
CA LEU A 212 -21.65 -16.09 8.02
C LEU A 212 -22.94 -16.63 8.65
N VAL A 213 -24.06 -15.91 8.51
CA VAL A 213 -25.39 -16.38 8.94
C VAL A 213 -25.79 -17.63 8.17
N ALA A 214 -25.72 -17.60 6.83
CA ALA A 214 -26.02 -18.76 5.97
C ALA A 214 -25.11 -19.97 6.27
N ARG A 215 -23.84 -19.73 6.63
CA ARG A 215 -22.89 -20.76 7.03
C ARG A 215 -23.18 -21.31 8.43
N SER A 216 -23.48 -20.45 9.39
CA SER A 216 -23.82 -20.85 10.75
C SER A 216 -25.06 -21.76 10.79
N ALA A 217 -26.06 -21.47 9.94
CA ALA A 217 -27.27 -22.26 9.78
C ALA A 217 -27.00 -23.70 9.30
N ARG A 218 -25.94 -23.92 8.51
CA ARG A 218 -25.52 -25.25 8.03
C ARG A 218 -24.70 -26.05 9.07
N THR A 219 -24.08 -25.36 10.03
CA THR A 219 -23.15 -25.97 10.99
C THR A 219 -23.78 -26.32 12.35
N ARG A 220 -24.92 -25.71 12.70
CA ARG A 220 -25.69 -26.06 13.91
C ARG A 220 -26.63 -27.23 13.58
N ALA A 221 -26.63 -28.25 14.43
CA ALA A 221 -27.56 -29.37 14.31
C ALA A 221 -29.00 -28.84 14.42
N ALA A 222 -29.86 -29.21 13.47
CA ALA A 222 -31.29 -28.97 13.52
C ALA A 222 -31.87 -29.71 14.73
N LEU A 223 -31.91 -29.03 15.86
CA LEU A 223 -32.54 -29.52 17.06
C LEU A 223 -33.60 -28.53 17.47
N GLN A 224 -34.82 -29.04 17.40
CA GLN A 224 -36.09 -28.46 17.82
C GLN A 224 -36.71 -27.49 16.80
N ASN A 225 -37.53 -28.11 15.95
CA ASN A 225 -38.87 -27.71 15.50
C ASN A 225 -39.21 -26.21 15.41
N GLY A 226 -39.62 -25.76 14.22
CA GLY A 226 -40.52 -24.61 14.00
C GLY A 226 -39.94 -23.21 14.18
N ALA A 227 -39.19 -22.94 15.26
CA ALA A 227 -38.68 -21.61 15.62
C ALA A 227 -37.42 -21.19 14.84
N GLY A 228 -36.86 -22.08 14.03
CA GLY A 228 -35.55 -21.90 13.39
C GLY A 228 -35.50 -20.78 12.34
N ARG A 229 -36.61 -20.39 11.72
CA ARG A 229 -36.61 -19.27 10.74
C ARG A 229 -36.63 -17.91 11.44
N GLN A 230 -37.43 -17.80 12.51
CA GLN A 230 -37.60 -16.58 13.30
C GLN A 230 -36.37 -16.27 14.16
N ALA A 231 -35.77 -17.29 14.79
CA ALA A 231 -34.51 -17.12 15.53
C ALA A 231 -33.34 -16.71 14.60
N ARG A 232 -33.36 -17.12 13.32
CA ARG A 232 -32.36 -16.73 12.31
C ARG A 232 -32.50 -15.28 11.89
N THR A 233 -33.73 -14.80 11.63
CA THR A 233 -33.98 -13.38 11.35
C THR A 233 -33.64 -12.53 12.56
N VAL A 234 -34.01 -12.95 13.77
CA VAL A 234 -33.68 -12.20 15.01
C VAL A 234 -32.17 -12.13 15.24
N THR A 235 -31.42 -13.21 15.02
CA THR A 235 -29.95 -13.18 15.18
C THR A 235 -29.28 -12.32 14.09
N GLY A 236 -29.79 -12.38 12.85
CA GLY A 236 -29.30 -11.53 11.76
C GLY A 236 -29.57 -10.05 12.02
N VAL A 237 -30.79 -9.72 12.45
CA VAL A 237 -31.18 -8.36 12.85
C VAL A 237 -30.37 -7.89 14.06
N ALA A 238 -30.14 -8.75 15.05
CA ALA A 238 -29.33 -8.41 16.22
C ALA A 238 -27.86 -8.15 15.85
N LEU A 239 -27.27 -8.93 14.95
CA LEU A 239 -25.90 -8.68 14.45
C LEU A 239 -25.82 -7.40 13.61
N LEU A 240 -26.83 -7.12 12.78
CA LEU A 240 -26.92 -5.87 12.03
C LEU A 240 -27.09 -4.66 12.96
N ALA A 241 -27.91 -4.79 14.01
CA ALA A 241 -28.09 -3.76 15.03
C ALA A 241 -26.79 -3.54 15.82
N VAL A 242 -26.09 -4.60 16.23
CA VAL A 242 -24.77 -4.49 16.89
C VAL A 242 -23.74 -3.84 15.97
N ALA A 243 -23.71 -4.19 14.69
CA ALA A 243 -22.82 -3.57 13.72
C ALA A 243 -23.16 -2.10 13.47
N ALA A 244 -24.44 -1.74 13.42
CA ALA A 244 -24.90 -0.36 13.29
C ALA A 244 -24.53 0.46 14.54
N VAL A 245 -24.80 -0.06 15.74
CA VAL A 245 -24.41 0.57 17.01
C VAL A 245 -22.90 0.72 17.10
N ALA A 246 -22.13 -0.33 16.81
CA ALA A 246 -20.67 -0.26 16.78
C ALA A 246 -20.18 0.78 15.76
N GLY A 247 -20.77 0.85 14.56
CA GLY A 247 -20.43 1.86 13.56
C GLY A 247 -20.73 3.28 14.02
N THR A 248 -21.87 3.52 14.67
CA THR A 248 -22.25 4.84 15.18
C THR A 248 -21.41 5.27 16.38
N PHE A 249 -21.10 4.36 17.30
CA PHE A 249 -20.40 4.69 18.55
C PHE A 249 -18.89 4.55 18.49
N LEU A 250 -18.33 3.58 17.74
CA LEU A 250 -16.89 3.41 17.57
C LEU A 250 -16.36 4.13 16.33
N GLY A 251 -17.20 4.39 15.32
CA GLY A 251 -16.82 5.06 14.08
C GLY A 251 -16.07 6.37 14.29
N PRO A 252 -16.58 7.31 15.13
CA PRO A 252 -15.91 8.58 15.41
C PRO A 252 -14.57 8.46 16.17
N PHE A 253 -14.26 7.30 16.75
CA PHE A 253 -13.00 7.04 17.45
C PHE A 253 -12.02 6.22 16.61
N LEU A 254 -12.39 5.88 15.37
CA LEU A 254 -11.46 5.24 14.45
C LEU A 254 -10.45 6.29 13.92
N PRO A 255 -9.17 5.93 13.76
CA PRO A 255 -8.19 6.85 13.21
C PRO A 255 -8.62 7.33 11.81
N GLY A 256 -8.53 8.65 11.57
CA GLY A 256 -8.87 9.28 10.28
C GLY A 256 -10.33 9.76 10.13
N THR A 257 -11.03 10.01 11.24
CA THR A 257 -12.42 10.56 11.24
C THR A 257 -12.54 12.05 11.55
N ASP A 258 -11.44 12.73 11.88
CA ASP A 258 -11.46 14.18 12.11
C ASP A 258 -11.72 14.92 10.78
N GLU A 259 -12.49 16.01 10.81
CA GLU A 259 -12.95 16.74 9.61
C GLU A 259 -11.82 17.42 8.79
N GLY A 260 -10.54 17.21 9.15
CA GLY A 260 -9.37 17.58 8.36
C GLY A 260 -8.31 16.47 8.23
N ALA A 261 -8.56 15.28 8.77
CA ALA A 261 -7.58 14.20 8.71
C ALA A 261 -7.58 13.54 7.32
N ALA A 262 -6.45 13.63 6.62
CA ALA A 262 -6.23 12.87 5.39
C ALA A 262 -6.43 11.37 5.64
N ARG A 263 -7.04 10.67 4.68
CA ARG A 263 -7.25 9.21 4.76
C ARG A 263 -5.91 8.51 5.04
N ALA A 264 -5.83 7.79 6.17
CA ALA A 264 -4.66 6.98 6.50
C ALA A 264 -4.52 5.79 5.53
N VAL A 265 -3.40 5.77 4.80
CA VAL A 265 -3.02 4.71 3.85
C VAL A 265 -1.52 4.46 4.01
N VAL A 266 -1.01 3.28 3.67
CA VAL A 266 0.42 2.98 3.90
C VAL A 266 1.32 4.00 3.18
N ARG A 267 0.89 4.50 2.03
CA ARG A 267 1.61 5.53 1.26
C ARG A 267 1.73 6.90 1.94
N SER A 268 0.87 7.25 2.91
CA SER A 268 0.99 8.54 3.62
C SER A 268 2.16 8.55 4.60
N GLU A 269 2.48 7.39 5.19
CA GLU A 269 3.54 7.22 6.19
C GLU A 269 4.91 6.92 5.58
N LEU A 270 4.98 6.73 4.27
CA LEU A 270 6.25 6.50 3.59
C LEU A 270 6.94 7.84 3.34
N THR A 271 8.21 7.91 3.73
CA THR A 271 9.14 8.89 3.19
C THR A 271 9.55 8.42 1.79
N PRO A 272 9.28 9.20 0.73
CA PRO A 272 9.84 8.91 -0.57
C PRO A 272 11.37 8.82 -0.45
N PRO A 273 12.04 7.95 -1.21
CA PRO A 273 13.51 7.91 -1.25
C PRO A 273 14.12 9.14 -1.97
N TYR A 274 13.31 10.15 -2.30
CA TYR A 274 13.70 11.33 -3.06
C TYR A 274 13.83 12.52 -2.12
N ASP A 275 15.07 12.97 -1.93
CA ASP A 275 15.41 14.20 -1.21
C ASP A 275 15.53 15.32 -2.24
N VAL A 276 14.64 16.29 -2.19
CA VAL A 276 14.59 17.42 -3.12
C VAL A 276 15.63 18.47 -2.74
N ALA A 277 16.00 18.56 -1.45
CA ALA A 277 16.94 19.54 -0.94
C ALA A 277 18.38 19.32 -1.44
N GLN A 278 18.68 18.14 -2.00
CA GLN A 278 19.96 17.89 -2.66
C GLN A 278 20.15 18.69 -3.96
N PHE A 279 19.07 19.21 -4.56
CA PHE A 279 19.12 20.02 -5.77
C PHE A 279 19.19 21.50 -5.44
N THR A 280 19.97 22.24 -6.21
CA THR A 280 20.08 23.69 -6.07
C THR A 280 18.73 24.34 -6.37
N SER A 281 18.32 25.26 -5.50
CA SER A 281 17.14 26.08 -5.75
C SER A 281 17.32 26.86 -7.05
N PRO A 282 16.33 26.86 -7.96
CA PRO A 282 16.43 27.63 -9.19
C PRO A 282 16.52 29.14 -8.88
N LEU A 283 15.93 29.60 -7.78
CA LEU A 283 15.98 31.02 -7.39
C LEU A 283 17.40 31.51 -7.09
N SER A 284 18.27 30.64 -6.56
CA SER A 284 19.68 30.98 -6.34
C SER A 284 20.42 31.23 -7.66
N GLY A 285 19.95 30.64 -8.77
CA GLY A 285 20.46 30.85 -10.13
C GLY A 285 19.78 31.98 -10.90
N PHE A 286 18.86 32.75 -10.28
CA PHE A 286 18.05 33.76 -10.99
C PHE A 286 18.90 34.75 -11.80
N ARG A 287 20.09 35.12 -11.31
CA ARG A 287 20.97 36.07 -12.00
C ARG A 287 21.59 35.59 -13.31
N GLU A 288 21.54 34.29 -13.61
CA GLU A 288 21.94 33.76 -14.92
C GLU A 288 21.07 34.31 -16.05
N TYR A 289 19.87 34.80 -15.71
CA TYR A 289 18.87 35.32 -16.64
C TYR A 289 18.79 36.86 -16.67
N THR A 290 19.64 37.57 -15.93
CA THR A 290 19.58 39.04 -15.74
C THR A 290 20.82 39.76 -16.29
N GLU A 291 20.80 41.07 -16.55
CA GLU A 291 22.01 41.80 -16.96
C GLU A 291 22.53 42.76 -15.89
N PRO A 292 23.87 42.84 -15.68
CA PRO A 292 24.94 42.14 -16.39
C PRO A 292 25.26 40.76 -15.78
N ASN A 293 25.42 39.72 -16.61
CA ASN A 293 25.85 38.39 -16.15
C ASN A 293 26.84 37.71 -17.12
N ALA A 294 27.53 36.67 -16.66
CA ALA A 294 28.54 35.92 -17.44
C ALA A 294 27.99 34.72 -18.24
N ALA A 295 26.76 34.28 -17.95
CA ALA A 295 26.06 33.21 -18.66
C ALA A 295 25.44 33.65 -19.99
N GLU A 296 25.29 34.96 -20.22
CA GLU A 296 24.79 35.56 -21.47
C GLU A 296 23.40 35.04 -21.92
N LEU A 297 22.53 34.65 -20.96
CA LEU A 297 21.20 34.11 -21.26
C LEU A 297 20.11 35.17 -21.41
N TYR A 298 20.36 36.44 -21.03
CA TYR A 298 19.33 37.48 -20.95
C TYR A 298 18.51 37.63 -22.23
N ASP A 299 19.17 37.84 -23.37
CA ASP A 299 18.52 37.97 -24.69
C ASP A 299 18.40 36.65 -25.45
N LYS A 300 18.92 35.54 -24.87
CA LYS A 300 18.93 34.23 -25.51
C LYS A 300 17.60 33.52 -25.33
N GLU A 301 17.13 32.85 -26.38
CA GLU A 301 16.00 31.92 -26.28
C GLU A 301 16.39 30.70 -25.46
N ILE A 302 15.70 30.47 -24.35
CA ILE A 302 15.96 29.36 -23.43
C ILE A 302 14.94 28.23 -23.54
N LEU A 303 13.71 28.54 -23.95
CA LEU A 303 12.61 27.58 -24.16
C LEU A 303 11.70 28.08 -25.28
N SER A 304 11.08 27.14 -25.99
CA SER A 304 9.96 27.40 -26.90
C SER A 304 8.74 26.62 -26.42
N VAL A 305 7.65 27.31 -26.13
CA VAL A 305 6.44 26.77 -25.50
C VAL A 305 5.24 26.98 -26.41
N SER A 306 4.57 25.91 -26.81
CA SER A 306 3.41 25.96 -27.71
C SER A 306 2.20 25.29 -27.09
N GLY A 307 1.00 25.83 -27.34
CA GLY A 307 -0.27 25.29 -26.82
C GLY A 307 -0.76 25.92 -25.50
N LEU A 308 -0.06 26.94 -24.98
CA LEU A 308 -0.55 27.77 -23.87
C LEU A 308 -1.20 29.06 -24.38
N PRO A 309 -2.25 29.59 -23.72
CA PRO A 309 -2.74 30.94 -23.94
C PRO A 309 -1.67 31.99 -23.62
N ASP A 310 -1.66 33.08 -24.39
CA ASP A 310 -0.72 34.20 -24.20
C ASP A 310 -0.76 34.73 -22.75
N GLY A 311 0.43 34.98 -22.19
CA GLY A 311 0.58 35.48 -20.81
C GLY A 311 0.40 34.43 -19.71
N THR A 312 0.19 33.15 -20.05
CA THR A 312 0.18 32.07 -19.06
C THR A 312 1.60 31.79 -18.58
N PRO A 313 1.91 31.94 -17.27
CA PRO A 313 3.26 31.68 -16.76
C PRO A 313 3.57 30.18 -16.80
N VAL A 314 4.82 29.88 -17.15
CA VAL A 314 5.42 28.54 -17.07
C VAL A 314 6.31 28.51 -15.85
N ARG A 315 5.98 27.69 -14.84
CA ARG A 315 6.78 27.56 -13.62
C ARG A 315 7.93 26.59 -13.82
N PHE A 316 9.10 26.93 -13.29
CA PHE A 316 10.23 26.00 -13.18
C PHE A 316 10.13 25.23 -11.87
N ALA A 317 9.97 25.96 -10.76
CA ALA A 317 9.70 25.35 -9.45
C ALA A 317 8.97 26.31 -8.52
N THR A 318 8.08 25.73 -7.71
CA THR A 318 7.50 26.34 -6.53
C THR A 318 8.36 26.02 -5.31
N LEU A 319 8.69 27.06 -4.54
CA LEU A 319 9.63 27.07 -3.42
C LEU A 319 8.86 27.42 -2.14
N ASP A 320 8.48 26.38 -1.42
CA ASP A 320 7.63 26.42 -0.23
C ASP A 320 8.37 26.15 1.08
N SER A 321 9.69 25.94 1.03
CA SER A 321 10.57 25.84 2.19
C SER A 321 11.54 27.02 2.25
N TYR A 322 11.81 27.52 3.45
CA TYR A 322 12.84 28.53 3.70
C TYR A 322 13.62 28.20 4.97
N ASP A 323 14.93 27.99 4.82
CA ASP A 323 15.84 27.59 5.91
C ASP A 323 16.62 28.78 6.52
N GLY A 324 16.35 30.00 6.07
CA GLY A 324 17.10 31.21 6.45
C GLY A 324 18.28 31.54 5.55
N LEU A 325 18.64 30.65 4.63
CA LEU A 325 19.67 30.85 3.62
C LEU A 325 19.08 30.83 2.21
N VAL A 326 18.20 29.87 1.92
CA VAL A 326 17.67 29.57 0.60
C VAL A 326 16.15 29.30 0.67
N TRP A 327 15.42 29.84 -0.30
CA TRP A 327 14.07 29.40 -0.64
C TRP A 327 14.18 28.20 -1.57
N GLY A 328 13.69 27.05 -1.14
CA GLY A 328 13.79 25.77 -1.85
C GLY A 328 12.46 25.05 -1.96
N ALA A 329 12.40 24.03 -2.81
CA ALA A 329 11.27 23.10 -2.84
C ALA A 329 11.37 22.13 -1.65
N ALA A 330 10.29 21.97 -0.90
CA ALA A 330 10.22 21.01 0.19
C ALA A 330 10.04 19.56 -0.32
N ASP A 331 10.57 18.56 0.41
CA ASP A 331 10.31 17.13 0.13
C ASP A 331 8.81 16.80 0.12
N ARG A 332 8.05 17.51 0.96
CA ARG A 332 6.59 17.45 1.03
C ARG A 332 6.05 18.87 1.01
N ALA A 333 5.01 19.05 0.22
CA ALA A 333 4.22 20.28 0.22
C ALA A 333 3.53 20.50 1.57
N MET A 334 2.97 21.69 1.75
CA MET A 334 2.26 22.08 2.97
C MET A 334 1.09 21.15 3.34
N ASP A 335 0.43 20.55 2.36
CA ASP A 335 -0.65 19.56 2.56
C ASP A 335 -0.12 18.13 2.84
N GLY A 336 1.19 17.97 2.97
CA GLY A 336 1.87 16.69 3.17
C GLY A 336 2.13 15.89 1.88
N THR A 337 1.75 16.42 0.70
CA THR A 337 1.97 15.76 -0.59
C THR A 337 3.47 15.65 -0.90
N PRO A 338 4.02 14.44 -1.07
CA PRO A 338 5.42 14.25 -1.44
C PRO A 338 5.65 14.38 -2.95
N PHE A 339 6.92 14.51 -3.34
CA PHE A 339 7.35 14.15 -4.69
C PHE A 339 7.16 12.65 -4.94
N GLN A 340 6.59 12.31 -6.09
CA GLN A 340 6.34 10.93 -6.51
C GLN A 340 6.76 10.74 -7.96
N GLN A 341 7.25 9.54 -8.26
CA GLN A 341 7.52 9.16 -9.64
C GLN A 341 6.19 9.03 -10.39
N VAL A 342 6.12 9.62 -11.58
CA VAL A 342 4.88 9.73 -12.36
C VAL A 342 4.87 8.78 -13.54
N GLY A 343 3.68 8.22 -13.81
CA GLY A 343 3.42 7.54 -15.08
C GLY A 343 3.06 8.53 -16.19
N SER A 344 2.63 7.99 -17.33
CA SER A 344 2.22 8.78 -18.50
C SER A 344 0.98 9.66 -18.28
N ARG A 345 0.24 9.47 -17.19
CA ARG A 345 -0.97 10.22 -16.83
C ARG A 345 -1.07 10.45 -15.33
N ILE A 346 -1.65 11.57 -14.96
CA ILE A 346 -1.79 12.10 -13.61
C ILE A 346 -3.24 12.50 -13.41
N ALA A 347 -3.80 12.24 -12.22
CA ALA A 347 -5.17 12.68 -11.93
C ALA A 347 -5.20 14.21 -11.75
N PRO A 348 -6.15 14.92 -12.39
CA PRO A 348 -6.26 16.37 -12.23
C PRO A 348 -6.61 16.71 -10.78
N ARG A 349 -5.91 17.69 -10.21
CA ARG A 349 -6.25 18.27 -8.89
C ARG A 349 -7.20 19.46 -9.01
N ALA A 350 -7.23 20.11 -10.16
CA ALA A 350 -8.07 21.26 -10.42
C ALA A 350 -9.04 21.03 -11.58
N THR A 351 -10.07 21.85 -11.63
CA THR A 351 -11.04 21.91 -12.74
C THR A 351 -10.79 23.18 -13.54
N GLY A 352 -10.87 23.10 -14.86
CA GLY A 352 -10.57 24.22 -15.74
C GLY A 352 -10.51 23.79 -17.20
N GLU A 353 -9.92 24.64 -18.05
CA GLU A 353 -9.73 24.34 -19.47
C GLU A 353 -8.54 23.39 -19.64
N SER A 354 -8.73 22.31 -20.41
CA SER A 354 -7.65 21.38 -20.72
C SER A 354 -6.81 21.90 -21.89
N ALA A 355 -5.49 21.86 -21.76
CA ALA A 355 -4.54 22.23 -22.80
C ALA A 355 -3.45 21.16 -22.93
N THR A 356 -2.97 20.94 -24.15
CA THR A 356 -1.79 20.12 -24.43
C THR A 356 -0.67 21.05 -24.86
N VAL A 357 0.42 21.03 -24.11
CA VAL A 357 1.53 21.99 -24.24
C VAL A 357 2.77 21.24 -24.67
N THR A 358 3.47 21.75 -25.69
CA THR A 358 4.77 21.21 -26.11
C THR A 358 5.86 22.22 -25.81
N VAL A 359 6.90 21.75 -25.13
CA VAL A 359 8.08 22.54 -24.77
C VAL A 359 9.30 21.94 -25.45
N THR A 360 10.11 22.79 -26.06
CA THR A 360 11.37 22.40 -26.70
C THR A 360 12.50 23.25 -26.14
N VAL A 361 13.63 22.61 -25.87
CA VAL A 361 14.84 23.28 -25.39
C VAL A 361 15.79 23.53 -26.57
N PRO A 362 16.00 24.80 -27.00
CA PRO A 362 16.91 25.13 -28.09
C PRO A 362 18.38 24.92 -27.72
N GLU A 363 19.27 24.99 -28.72
CA GLU A 363 20.70 24.83 -28.51
C GLU A 363 21.28 25.90 -27.56
N GLY A 364 21.91 25.45 -26.48
CA GLY A 364 22.42 26.32 -25.40
C GLY A 364 21.33 27.09 -24.64
N GLY A 365 20.08 26.61 -24.69
CA GLY A 365 18.97 27.11 -23.88
C GLY A 365 19.01 26.60 -22.44
N TYR A 366 17.84 26.33 -21.88
CA TYR A 366 17.67 25.86 -20.50
C TYR A 366 18.44 24.56 -20.22
N ASP A 367 19.13 24.49 -19.07
CA ASP A 367 19.78 23.29 -18.56
C ASP A 367 19.53 23.20 -17.06
N GLY A 368 18.86 22.13 -16.61
CA GLY A 368 18.53 22.01 -15.20
C GLY A 368 17.74 20.76 -14.85
N VAL A 369 17.60 20.54 -13.55
CA VAL A 369 16.82 19.42 -12.99
C VAL A 369 15.32 19.73 -12.98
N TRP A 370 14.93 21.00 -12.90
CA TRP A 370 13.54 21.40 -12.81
C TRP A 370 12.89 21.35 -14.18
N LEU A 371 11.72 20.71 -14.30
CA LEU A 371 11.00 20.59 -15.55
C LEU A 371 9.94 21.70 -15.63
N PRO A 372 10.05 22.65 -16.60
CA PRO A 372 9.08 23.73 -16.74
C PRO A 372 7.66 23.23 -17.06
N LEU A 373 6.66 23.62 -16.27
CA LEU A 373 5.26 23.20 -16.41
C LEU A 373 4.29 24.38 -16.23
N ALA A 374 3.02 24.20 -16.57
CA ALA A 374 1.97 25.21 -16.36
C ALA A 374 0.65 24.54 -15.94
N GLY A 375 -0.20 25.26 -15.20
CA GLY A 375 -1.50 24.76 -14.74
C GLY A 375 -1.41 23.59 -13.76
N SER A 376 -2.42 22.72 -13.75
CA SER A 376 -2.43 21.45 -13.03
C SER A 376 -2.16 20.27 -13.95
N THR A 377 -1.01 19.63 -13.78
CA THR A 377 -0.47 18.68 -14.76
C THR A 377 -1.20 17.34 -14.71
N THR A 378 -1.63 16.84 -15.87
CA THR A 378 -2.42 15.61 -16.05
C THR A 378 -1.72 14.53 -16.88
N GLY A 379 -0.55 14.84 -17.46
CA GLY A 379 0.28 13.87 -18.16
C GLY A 379 1.56 14.52 -18.65
N ILE A 380 2.66 13.77 -18.70
CA ILE A 380 3.95 14.23 -19.25
C ILE A 380 4.50 13.12 -20.13
N SER A 381 5.01 13.48 -21.30
CA SER A 381 5.64 12.57 -22.25
C SER A 381 6.87 13.24 -22.85
N PHE A 382 7.99 12.52 -22.85
CA PHE A 382 9.23 12.98 -23.46
C PHE A 382 9.35 12.44 -24.88
N THR A 383 10.05 13.19 -25.73
CA THR A 383 10.34 12.80 -27.11
C THR A 383 11.84 12.87 -27.38
N GLY A 384 12.31 12.20 -28.42
CA GLY A 384 13.72 12.14 -28.77
C GLY A 384 14.47 10.95 -28.17
N ALA A 385 15.80 10.94 -28.31
CA ALA A 385 16.63 9.79 -27.98
C ALA A 385 16.71 9.46 -26.47
N ARG A 386 16.50 10.46 -25.61
CA ARG A 386 16.53 10.34 -24.14
C ARG A 386 15.15 10.18 -23.52
N SER A 387 14.11 9.91 -24.31
CA SER A 387 12.71 9.91 -23.82
C SER A 387 12.49 8.98 -22.63
N ASP A 388 13.03 7.76 -22.71
CA ASP A 388 12.82 6.73 -21.70
C ASP A 388 13.61 7.05 -20.43
N ASP A 389 14.86 7.51 -20.57
CA ASP A 389 15.71 7.92 -19.45
C ASP A 389 15.11 9.11 -18.67
N LEU A 390 14.55 10.09 -19.38
CA LEU A 390 13.89 11.26 -18.78
C LEU A 390 12.57 10.88 -18.12
N ALA A 391 11.79 10.00 -18.74
CA ALA A 391 10.53 9.49 -18.19
C ALA A 391 10.76 8.69 -16.90
N ASP A 392 11.76 7.80 -16.89
CA ASP A 392 12.11 6.99 -15.73
C ASP A 392 12.63 7.86 -14.56
N ALA A 393 13.29 8.98 -14.87
CA ALA A 393 13.82 9.91 -13.89
C ALA A 393 12.81 10.97 -13.42
N LEU A 394 11.58 11.03 -13.94
CA LEU A 394 10.64 12.11 -13.65
C LEU A 394 9.94 11.95 -12.29
N TRP A 395 10.09 12.97 -11.44
CA TRP A 395 9.40 13.14 -10.17
C TRP A 395 8.50 14.37 -10.21
N LEU A 396 7.29 14.28 -9.67
CA LEU A 396 6.34 15.38 -9.61
C LEU A 396 5.76 15.50 -8.20
N ASN A 397 5.67 16.74 -7.71
CA ASN A 397 4.81 17.08 -6.58
C ASN A 397 3.55 17.78 -7.11
N THR A 398 2.42 17.10 -7.04
CA THR A 398 1.14 17.61 -7.57
C THR A 398 0.55 18.76 -6.76
N ALA A 399 0.97 19.00 -5.51
CA ALA A 399 0.46 20.11 -4.70
C ALA A 399 1.19 21.44 -4.98
N THR A 400 2.47 21.36 -5.35
CA THR A 400 3.29 22.51 -5.75
C THR A 400 3.38 22.65 -7.27
N GLU A 401 2.88 21.66 -8.02
CA GLU A 401 2.99 21.53 -9.47
C GLU A 401 4.45 21.65 -9.96
N THR A 402 5.39 21.21 -9.12
CA THR A 402 6.83 21.22 -9.39
C THR A 402 7.27 19.84 -9.86
N ALA A 403 7.92 19.77 -11.02
CA ALA A 403 8.53 18.55 -11.53
C ALA A 403 10.06 18.65 -11.53
N ALA A 404 10.70 17.52 -11.24
CA ALA A 404 12.15 17.37 -11.20
C ALA A 404 12.58 16.12 -11.94
N VAL A 405 13.61 16.24 -12.76
CA VAL A 405 14.22 15.19 -13.56
C VAL A 405 15.72 15.17 -13.23
N PRO A 406 16.19 14.30 -12.31
CA PRO A 406 17.60 14.25 -11.91
C PRO A 406 18.58 13.93 -13.04
N ALA A 407 18.09 13.36 -14.14
CA ALA A 407 18.88 13.17 -15.37
C ALA A 407 19.17 14.50 -16.10
N SER A 408 18.61 15.62 -15.62
CA SER A 408 18.60 16.96 -16.20
C SER A 408 18.01 17.05 -17.60
N ILE A 409 17.09 18.00 -17.78
CA ILE A 409 16.64 18.41 -19.10
C ILE A 409 17.63 19.42 -19.66
N GLY A 410 17.96 19.31 -20.95
CA GLY A 410 18.94 20.18 -21.59
C GLY A 410 18.68 20.40 -23.08
N PRO A 411 19.61 21.10 -23.76
CA PRO A 411 19.50 21.42 -25.18
C PRO A 411 19.19 20.20 -26.07
N GLY A 412 18.18 20.33 -26.93
CA GLY A 412 17.72 19.27 -27.84
C GLY A 412 16.66 18.34 -27.27
N ASP A 413 16.36 18.41 -25.97
CA ASP A 413 15.23 17.69 -25.37
C ASP A 413 13.90 18.39 -25.70
N SER A 414 12.84 17.60 -25.87
CA SER A 414 11.48 18.10 -26.09
C SER A 414 10.48 17.20 -25.39
N TYR A 415 9.46 17.82 -24.79
CA TYR A 415 8.42 17.12 -24.07
C TYR A 415 7.06 17.78 -24.27
N THR A 416 6.02 16.96 -24.18
CA THR A 416 4.63 17.37 -24.22
C THR A 416 3.98 17.04 -22.90
N PHE A 417 3.23 17.98 -22.33
CA PHE A 417 2.43 17.75 -21.13
C PHE A 417 0.98 18.18 -21.34
N ASP A 418 0.08 17.41 -20.76
CA ASP A 418 -1.34 17.73 -20.70
C ASP A 418 -1.62 18.43 -19.37
N THR A 419 -2.36 19.53 -19.37
CA THR A 419 -2.63 20.32 -18.17
C THR A 419 -4.06 20.85 -18.13
N VAL A 420 -4.53 21.17 -16.93
CA VAL A 420 -5.76 21.92 -16.68
C VAL A 420 -5.39 23.31 -16.18
N LEU A 421 -5.78 24.34 -16.94
CA LEU A 421 -5.52 25.73 -16.60
C LEU A 421 -6.63 26.27 -15.69
N THR A 422 -6.25 26.79 -14.52
CA THR A 422 -7.18 27.33 -13.51
C THR A 422 -7.38 28.84 -13.63
N GLY A 423 -6.50 29.55 -14.34
CA GLY A 423 -6.63 30.99 -14.59
C GLY A 423 -6.40 31.90 -13.37
N GLU A 424 -5.88 31.38 -12.26
CA GLU A 424 -5.68 32.13 -11.00
C GLU A 424 -4.35 32.93 -10.98
N TYR A 425 -4.10 33.72 -12.03
CA TYR A 425 -2.93 34.61 -12.12
C TYR A 425 -3.37 36.07 -12.18
N SER A 426 -2.85 36.88 -11.27
CA SER A 426 -3.17 38.30 -11.19
C SER A 426 -1.98 39.18 -11.59
N THR A 427 -2.19 40.03 -12.59
CA THR A 427 -1.25 41.11 -12.97
C THR A 427 -1.48 42.41 -12.20
N LYS A 428 -2.58 42.50 -11.45
CA LYS A 428 -2.94 43.62 -10.55
C LYS A 428 -3.26 43.07 -9.17
N LEU A 429 -2.92 43.81 -8.11
CA LEU A 429 -3.29 43.43 -6.74
C LEU A 429 -4.82 43.48 -6.56
N PRO A 430 -5.47 42.34 -6.19
CA PRO A 430 -6.87 42.34 -5.80
C PRO A 430 -7.12 43.22 -4.57
N ALA A 431 -8.22 43.97 -4.58
CA ALA A 431 -8.61 44.79 -3.43
C ALA A 431 -8.95 43.93 -2.20
N GLU A 432 -9.61 42.80 -2.42
CA GLU A 432 -10.00 41.83 -1.40
C GLU A 432 -9.67 40.42 -1.89
N LEU A 433 -9.23 39.55 -0.99
CA LEU A 433 -8.96 38.14 -1.23
C LEU A 433 -9.15 37.38 0.09
N ASP A 434 -9.97 36.33 0.07
CA ASP A 434 -10.19 35.45 1.22
C ASP A 434 -8.99 34.50 1.37
N VAL A 435 -8.03 34.92 2.20
CA VAL A 435 -6.76 34.23 2.42
C VAL A 435 -6.82 33.27 3.60
N ALA A 436 -6.17 32.12 3.44
CA ALA A 436 -5.96 31.15 4.51
C ALA A 436 -5.16 31.76 5.67
N SER A 437 -5.32 31.16 6.85
CA SER A 437 -4.60 31.56 8.07
C SER A 437 -3.57 30.51 8.50
N GLY A 438 -2.46 30.99 9.05
CA GLY A 438 -1.36 30.19 9.61
C GLY A 438 -0.08 30.30 8.79
N GLY A 439 0.84 31.16 9.22
CA GLY A 439 2.18 31.25 8.64
C GLY A 439 2.97 29.96 8.86
N GLN A 440 3.76 29.56 7.87
CA GLN A 440 4.33 28.20 7.82
C GLN A 440 5.86 28.19 7.93
N ILE A 441 6.48 29.36 8.07
CA ILE A 441 7.93 29.51 8.18
C ILE A 441 8.33 29.55 9.66
N SER A 442 9.26 28.67 10.04
CA SER A 442 9.75 28.55 11.42
C SER A 442 10.90 29.51 11.74
N GLN A 443 11.48 30.17 10.74
CA GLN A 443 12.61 31.09 10.91
C GLN A 443 12.18 32.40 11.58
N ASP A 444 13.08 33.00 12.34
CA ASP A 444 12.85 34.32 12.94
C ASP A 444 12.93 35.42 11.86
N THR A 445 11.77 36.01 11.55
CA THR A 445 11.64 37.13 10.59
C THR A 445 11.36 38.47 11.28
N SER A 446 11.71 38.62 12.56
CA SER A 446 11.50 39.85 13.34
C SER A 446 12.15 41.10 12.75
N PHE A 447 13.17 40.93 11.88
CA PHE A 447 13.77 42.04 11.14
C PHE A 447 12.76 42.80 10.24
N LEU A 448 11.64 42.17 9.88
CA LEU A 448 10.57 42.78 9.10
C LEU A 448 9.68 43.71 9.94
N ASP A 449 9.56 43.48 11.26
CA ASP A 449 8.51 44.08 12.10
C ASP A 449 8.53 45.61 12.04
N SER A 450 9.71 46.23 12.18
CA SER A 450 9.86 47.70 12.12
C SER A 450 9.42 48.32 10.78
N LYS A 451 9.60 47.60 9.67
CA LYS A 451 9.23 48.06 8.32
C LYS A 451 7.79 47.72 8.00
N LEU A 452 7.26 46.60 8.52
CA LEU A 452 5.85 46.26 8.41
C LEU A 452 4.98 47.33 9.07
N ASP A 453 5.33 47.78 10.28
CA ASP A 453 4.59 48.86 10.94
C ASP A 453 4.60 50.15 10.12
N ALA A 454 5.74 50.48 9.50
CA ALA A 454 5.89 51.67 8.66
C ALA A 454 5.10 51.57 7.33
N TRP A 455 5.14 50.41 6.67
CA TRP A 455 4.54 50.22 5.33
C TRP A 455 3.05 49.91 5.36
N THR A 456 2.55 49.35 6.46
CA THR A 456 1.13 48.94 6.57
C THR A 456 0.23 50.03 7.15
N GLY A 457 0.80 51.08 7.76
CA GLY A 457 0.05 52.23 8.25
C GLY A 457 -1.01 51.85 9.31
N GLN A 458 -2.28 52.09 9.02
CA GLN A 458 -3.42 51.81 9.92
C GLN A 458 -4.28 50.62 9.46
N GLU A 459 -3.82 49.85 8.47
CA GLU A 459 -4.55 48.68 7.98
C GLU A 459 -4.64 47.60 9.06
N SER A 460 -5.82 46.99 9.23
CA SER A 460 -6.06 45.99 10.28
C SER A 460 -6.05 44.56 9.76
N GLY A 461 -6.53 44.31 8.54
CA GLY A 461 -6.60 42.97 7.96
C GLY A 461 -5.27 42.49 7.35
N ALA A 462 -4.97 41.18 7.50
CA ALA A 462 -3.71 40.60 7.04
C ALA A 462 -3.48 40.79 5.53
N TRP A 463 -4.52 40.61 4.72
CA TRP A 463 -4.45 40.82 3.27
C TRP A 463 -4.19 42.29 2.91
N GLN A 464 -4.91 43.22 3.54
CA GLN A 464 -4.75 44.66 3.30
C GLN A 464 -3.33 45.13 3.66
N LYS A 465 -2.76 44.59 4.75
CA LYS A 465 -1.36 44.81 5.12
C LYS A 465 -0.40 44.29 4.05
N LEU A 466 -0.60 43.08 3.52
CA LEU A 466 0.23 42.53 2.45
C LEU A 466 0.15 43.39 1.18
N VAL A 467 -1.07 43.81 0.80
CA VAL A 467 -1.31 44.72 -0.35
C VAL A 467 -0.61 46.05 -0.16
N ALA A 468 -0.64 46.64 1.05
CA ALA A 468 0.07 47.87 1.36
C ALA A 468 1.58 47.71 1.17
N VAL A 469 2.16 46.62 1.68
CA VAL A 469 3.58 46.32 1.50
C VAL A 469 3.95 46.14 0.02
N ALA A 470 3.17 45.37 -0.73
CA ALA A 470 3.40 45.16 -2.17
C ALA A 470 3.35 46.50 -2.96
N LYS A 471 2.38 47.36 -2.64
CA LYS A 471 2.30 48.71 -3.23
C LYS A 471 3.54 49.54 -2.90
N THR A 472 3.96 49.58 -1.64
CA THR A 472 5.17 50.32 -1.22
C THR A 472 6.44 49.81 -1.90
N MET A 473 6.59 48.49 -2.02
CA MET A 473 7.69 47.87 -2.76
C MET A 473 7.73 48.34 -4.22
N SER A 474 6.58 48.38 -4.90
CA SER A 474 6.48 48.82 -6.30
C SER A 474 6.66 50.33 -6.49
N SER A 475 6.13 51.16 -5.58
CA SER A 475 6.09 52.61 -5.75
C SER A 475 7.36 53.31 -5.26
N GLU A 476 7.93 52.86 -4.13
CA GLU A 476 9.09 53.50 -3.49
C GLU A 476 10.40 52.78 -3.83
N GLY A 477 10.36 51.47 -4.07
CA GLY A 477 11.52 50.66 -4.41
C GLY A 477 12.16 50.97 -5.78
N ALA A 478 13.30 50.36 -6.04
CA ALA A 478 14.08 50.47 -7.27
C ALA A 478 14.53 49.08 -7.76
N TYR A 479 14.65 48.93 -9.07
CA TYR A 479 15.04 47.66 -9.69
C TYR A 479 16.53 47.65 -10.04
N THR A 480 17.26 46.62 -9.61
CA THR A 480 18.67 46.42 -9.96
C THR A 480 19.08 44.95 -9.84
N ASP A 481 19.76 44.45 -10.87
CA ASP A 481 20.38 43.12 -10.89
C ASP A 481 21.81 43.11 -10.32
N GLY A 482 22.24 44.27 -9.79
CA GLY A 482 23.64 44.56 -9.55
C GLY A 482 24.31 45.17 -10.77
N GLY A 483 25.52 45.68 -10.57
CA GLY A 483 26.29 46.35 -11.61
C GLY A 483 27.60 45.64 -11.94
N THR A 484 28.20 46.01 -13.06
CA THR A 484 29.60 45.67 -13.36
C THR A 484 30.55 46.25 -12.31
N ALA A 485 31.81 45.81 -12.28
CA ALA A 485 32.81 46.29 -11.30
C ALA A 485 32.96 47.84 -11.25
N ASN A 486 32.64 48.51 -12.37
CA ASN A 486 32.72 49.97 -12.52
C ASN A 486 31.38 50.69 -12.29
N SER A 487 30.28 49.96 -12.08
CA SER A 487 28.97 50.54 -11.77
C SER A 487 28.80 50.72 -10.26
N TYR A 488 28.08 51.78 -9.87
CA TYR A 488 27.67 52.00 -8.49
C TYR A 488 26.69 50.93 -8.00
N GLU A 489 26.00 50.23 -8.91
CA GLU A 489 25.04 49.17 -8.59
C GLU A 489 25.74 47.87 -8.11
N LYS A 490 27.07 47.76 -8.18
CA LYS A 490 27.83 46.56 -7.77
C LYS A 490 27.63 46.16 -6.30
N VAL A 491 27.20 47.10 -5.46
CA VAL A 491 26.93 46.87 -4.03
C VAL A 491 25.69 46.00 -3.80
N TYR A 492 24.81 45.89 -4.81
CA TYR A 492 23.63 45.04 -4.76
C TYR A 492 24.01 43.60 -5.14
N LEU A 493 24.41 42.83 -4.13
CA LEU A 493 24.77 41.41 -4.25
C LEU A 493 23.57 40.48 -4.52
N PRO A 494 23.78 39.29 -5.10
CA PRO A 494 22.73 38.28 -5.25
C PRO A 494 22.33 37.71 -3.89
N GLY A 495 21.24 36.94 -3.89
CA GLY A 495 20.87 36.08 -2.79
C GLY A 495 19.61 36.54 -2.06
N HIS A 496 19.09 35.60 -1.28
CA HIS A 496 17.87 35.75 -0.48
C HIS A 496 18.03 35.11 0.90
N SER A 497 19.26 35.06 1.43
CA SER A 497 19.49 34.66 2.82
C SER A 497 18.95 35.71 3.78
N LEU A 498 18.71 35.33 5.04
CA LEU A 498 18.18 36.21 6.07
C LEU A 498 19.04 37.47 6.24
N GLY A 499 20.36 37.31 6.22
CA GLY A 499 21.30 38.43 6.27
C GLY A 499 21.23 39.33 5.03
N ARG A 500 20.98 38.76 3.85
CA ARG A 500 20.82 39.54 2.61
C ARG A 500 19.49 40.28 2.58
N LEU A 501 18.39 39.62 2.93
CA LEU A 501 17.05 40.20 2.98
C LEU A 501 16.92 41.24 4.09
N SER A 502 17.57 41.03 5.25
CA SER A 502 17.66 42.04 6.31
C SER A 502 18.35 43.32 5.84
N ARG A 503 19.44 43.21 5.06
CA ARG A 503 20.10 44.38 4.46
C ARG A 503 19.23 45.05 3.39
N PHE A 504 18.57 44.25 2.54
CA PHE A 504 17.65 44.76 1.53
C PHE A 504 16.52 45.59 2.17
N VAL A 505 15.84 45.04 3.17
CA VAL A 505 14.74 45.70 3.89
C VAL A 505 15.22 46.88 4.75
N GLY A 506 16.41 46.75 5.33
CA GLY A 506 17.03 47.78 6.18
C GLY A 506 17.57 48.99 5.42
N SER A 507 17.72 48.90 4.10
CA SER A 507 18.21 49.99 3.26
C SER A 507 17.28 51.21 3.27
N THR A 508 17.86 52.38 2.98
CA THR A 508 17.11 53.64 2.87
C THR A 508 16.12 53.62 1.71
N GLN A 509 16.50 52.99 0.60
CA GLN A 509 15.64 52.72 -0.55
C GLN A 509 15.76 51.23 -0.89
N LEU A 510 14.62 50.52 -0.92
CA LEU A 510 14.58 49.12 -1.38
C LEU A 510 15.14 49.04 -2.80
N ALA A 511 16.17 48.23 -3.01
CA ALA A 511 16.82 48.08 -4.29
C ALA A 511 17.31 46.63 -4.48
N GLY A 512 16.76 45.96 -5.50
CA GLY A 512 17.03 44.56 -5.82
C GLY A 512 16.27 44.14 -7.07
N ASN A 513 16.23 42.84 -7.35
CA ASN A 513 15.49 42.26 -8.47
C ASN A 513 14.42 41.28 -7.97
N ASP A 514 13.81 40.53 -8.90
CA ASP A 514 12.71 39.59 -8.62
C ASP A 514 13.05 38.67 -7.44
N GLU A 515 14.31 38.22 -7.31
CA GLU A 515 14.78 37.37 -6.22
C GLU A 515 14.52 37.99 -4.84
N GLN A 516 14.98 39.22 -4.60
CA GLN A 516 14.86 39.84 -3.28
C GLN A 516 13.43 40.27 -2.99
N TYR A 517 12.72 40.81 -3.98
CA TYR A 517 11.35 41.28 -3.80
C TYR A 517 10.37 40.13 -3.56
N ALA A 518 10.39 39.07 -4.37
CA ALA A 518 9.51 37.92 -4.20
C ALA A 518 9.80 37.18 -2.88
N ALA A 519 11.08 36.94 -2.57
CA ALA A 519 11.48 36.32 -1.31
C ALA A 519 11.02 37.13 -0.09
N THR A 520 11.18 38.45 -0.13
CA THR A 520 10.75 39.32 0.98
C THR A 520 9.23 39.34 1.11
N LEU A 521 8.50 39.49 0.01
CA LEU A 521 7.03 39.55 0.05
C LEU A 521 6.42 38.22 0.54
N ALA A 522 6.99 37.08 0.15
CA ALA A 522 6.57 35.78 0.68
C ALA A 522 6.83 35.65 2.20
N LEU A 523 7.98 36.15 2.70
CA LEU A 523 8.25 36.19 4.15
C LEU A 523 7.27 37.13 4.88
N VAL A 524 6.94 38.27 4.29
CA VAL A 524 5.94 39.21 4.83
C VAL A 524 4.57 38.54 4.93
N GLY A 525 4.12 37.85 3.88
CA GLY A 525 2.85 37.11 3.91
C GLY A 525 2.82 36.09 5.05
N ASN A 526 3.86 35.27 5.17
CA ASN A 526 3.96 34.30 6.27
C ASN A 526 3.99 34.97 7.65
N ARG A 527 4.71 36.10 7.80
CA ARG A 527 4.76 36.87 9.06
C ARG A 527 3.41 37.47 9.43
N LEU A 528 2.60 37.86 8.44
CA LEU A 528 1.22 38.33 8.62
C LEU A 528 0.21 37.18 8.82
N GLY A 529 0.66 35.93 8.80
CA GLY A 529 -0.17 34.75 8.99
C GLY A 529 -0.85 34.24 7.71
N ILE A 530 -0.42 34.69 6.54
CA ILE A 530 -0.92 34.24 5.23
C ILE A 530 0.07 33.20 4.66
N PRO A 531 -0.34 31.94 4.43
CA PRO A 531 0.52 30.96 3.77
C PRO A 531 0.94 31.47 2.40
N SER A 532 2.25 31.73 2.24
CA SER A 532 2.82 32.33 1.05
C SER A 532 4.08 31.58 0.62
N ARG A 533 4.31 31.45 -0.68
CA ARG A 533 5.46 30.75 -1.25
C ARG A 533 6.00 31.48 -2.47
N VAL A 534 7.27 31.23 -2.79
CA VAL A 534 7.92 31.83 -3.97
C VAL A 534 7.82 30.86 -5.13
N VAL A 535 7.60 31.35 -6.33
CA VAL A 535 7.69 30.55 -7.56
C VAL A 535 8.67 31.22 -8.50
N MET A 536 9.55 30.44 -9.10
CA MET A 536 10.38 30.89 -10.21
C MET A 536 9.94 30.20 -11.49
N GLY A 537 9.89 30.94 -12.58
CA GLY A 537 9.51 30.46 -13.89
C GLY A 537 9.68 31.54 -14.95
N ALA A 538 8.96 31.41 -16.04
CA ALA A 538 8.98 32.37 -17.14
C ALA A 538 7.58 32.77 -17.59
N ILE A 539 7.45 33.98 -18.13
CA ILE A 539 6.21 34.48 -18.75
C ILE A 539 6.47 34.59 -20.25
N PRO A 540 6.03 33.63 -21.08
CA PRO A 540 6.35 33.61 -22.50
C PRO A 540 5.89 34.87 -23.26
N GLU A 541 6.68 35.33 -24.22
CA GLU A 541 6.27 36.34 -25.19
C GLU A 541 5.15 35.78 -26.10
N ALA A 542 4.41 36.65 -26.79
CA ALA A 542 3.40 36.23 -27.77
C ALA A 542 4.05 35.31 -28.83
N GLY A 543 3.45 34.14 -29.07
CA GLY A 543 4.04 33.10 -29.93
C GLY A 543 4.90 32.07 -29.20
N GLY A 544 5.07 32.19 -27.88
CA GLY A 544 5.55 31.11 -27.02
C GLY A 544 7.07 31.03 -26.83
N VAL A 545 7.81 31.98 -27.39
CA VAL A 545 9.27 32.09 -27.20
C VAL A 545 9.54 32.60 -25.78
N VAL A 546 10.48 31.97 -25.09
CA VAL A 546 10.94 32.38 -23.76
C VAL A 546 12.42 32.71 -23.83
N LYS A 547 12.77 33.95 -23.49
CA LYS A 547 14.17 34.38 -23.31
C LYS A 547 14.52 34.47 -21.83
N GLY A 548 15.82 34.60 -21.53
CA GLY A 548 16.26 34.79 -20.14
C GLY A 548 15.59 35.98 -19.45
N LYS A 549 15.46 37.11 -20.13
CA LYS A 549 14.81 38.33 -19.59
C LYS A 549 13.33 38.13 -19.18
N ASP A 550 12.68 37.09 -19.71
CA ASP A 550 11.29 36.70 -19.44
C ASP A 550 11.17 35.75 -18.24
N VAL A 551 12.30 35.36 -17.65
CA VAL A 551 12.37 34.61 -16.39
C VAL A 551 12.10 35.57 -15.24
N HIS A 552 11.21 35.15 -14.35
CA HIS A 552 10.68 35.93 -13.25
C HIS A 552 10.55 35.10 -11.99
N ALA A 553 10.56 35.78 -10.84
CA ALA A 553 10.13 35.22 -9.57
C ALA A 553 8.86 35.95 -9.10
N TRP A 554 7.86 35.19 -8.64
CA TRP A 554 6.60 35.70 -8.15
C TRP A 554 6.17 35.03 -6.85
N VAL A 555 5.07 35.52 -6.26
CA VAL A 555 4.56 35.03 -4.98
C VAL A 555 3.18 34.41 -5.18
N GLU A 556 2.97 33.23 -4.61
CA GLU A 556 1.64 32.62 -4.50
C GLU A 556 1.15 32.70 -3.06
N VAL A 557 -0.11 33.06 -2.88
CA VAL A 557 -0.79 33.11 -1.56
C VAL A 557 -1.93 32.10 -1.54
N GLN A 558 -2.10 31.42 -0.41
CA GLN A 558 -3.16 30.42 -0.28
C GLN A 558 -4.49 31.07 0.12
N GLN A 559 -5.56 30.69 -0.55
CA GLN A 559 -6.93 31.08 -0.24
C GLN A 559 -7.58 30.11 0.76
N ASP A 560 -8.67 30.53 1.42
CA ASP A 560 -9.41 29.71 2.40
C ASP A 560 -9.97 28.40 1.83
N ASN A 561 -10.21 28.36 0.51
CA ASN A 561 -10.65 27.15 -0.22
C ASN A 561 -9.49 26.16 -0.51
N GLY A 562 -8.24 26.52 -0.15
CA GLY A 562 -7.02 25.74 -0.39
C GLY A 562 -6.34 25.98 -1.74
N THR A 563 -6.89 26.82 -2.63
CA THR A 563 -6.26 27.17 -3.92
C THR A 563 -5.16 28.21 -3.74
N TRP A 564 -4.26 28.29 -4.71
CA TRP A 564 -3.11 29.18 -4.68
C TRP A 564 -3.28 30.27 -5.71
N HIS A 565 -3.39 31.51 -5.24
CA HIS A 565 -3.55 32.67 -6.08
C HIS A 565 -2.19 33.33 -6.35
N ALA A 566 -1.79 33.43 -7.62
CA ALA A 566 -0.49 33.95 -8.01
C ALA A 566 -0.50 35.47 -8.20
N LEU A 567 0.40 36.15 -7.47
CA LEU A 567 0.69 37.57 -7.59
C LEU A 567 1.91 37.73 -8.51
N LEU A 568 1.67 38.02 -9.79
CA LEU A 568 2.72 38.15 -10.79
C LEU A 568 3.62 39.37 -10.54
N PRO A 569 4.84 39.43 -11.12
CA PRO A 569 5.84 40.44 -10.77
C PRO A 569 5.34 41.90 -10.86
N SER A 570 4.44 42.20 -11.81
CA SER A 570 3.81 43.51 -11.98
C SER A 570 3.00 43.99 -10.78
N THR A 571 2.68 43.11 -9.83
CA THR A 571 1.88 43.42 -8.63
C THR A 571 2.71 44.03 -7.51
N PHE A 572 4.02 43.79 -7.48
CA PHE A 572 4.89 44.20 -6.35
C PHE A 572 6.27 44.72 -6.76
N LEU A 573 6.74 44.46 -7.99
CA LEU A 573 8.02 44.99 -8.45
C LEU A 573 7.92 46.46 -8.85
N PRO A 574 8.96 47.26 -8.59
CA PRO A 574 9.12 48.56 -9.21
C PRO A 574 9.39 48.43 -10.72
N ASP A 575 9.17 49.51 -11.46
CA ASP A 575 9.53 49.58 -12.88
C ASP A 575 11.02 49.25 -13.06
N ARG A 576 11.35 48.35 -14.00
CA ARG A 576 12.74 47.95 -14.30
C ARG A 576 13.66 49.13 -14.67
N ASN A 577 13.08 50.22 -15.17
CA ASN A 577 13.78 51.46 -15.51
C ASN A 577 14.06 52.36 -14.29
N LYS A 578 13.41 52.11 -13.15
CA LYS A 578 13.60 52.87 -11.92
C LYS A 578 14.83 52.37 -11.17
N LYS A 579 16.00 52.91 -11.53
CA LYS A 579 17.30 52.56 -10.92
C LYS A 579 17.49 53.19 -9.53
N PRO A 580 18.32 52.59 -8.65
CA PRO A 580 18.60 53.13 -7.32
C PRO A 580 19.33 54.48 -7.38
N ASN A 581 19.13 55.33 -6.37
CA ASN A 581 19.76 56.65 -6.34
C ASN A 581 21.25 56.59 -5.88
N GLU A 582 22.17 56.99 -6.76
CA GLU A 582 23.62 57.02 -6.51
C GLU A 582 24.03 57.86 -5.28
N GLN A 583 23.33 58.96 -4.99
CA GLN A 583 23.65 59.83 -3.85
C GLN A 583 23.34 59.17 -2.50
N GLN A 584 22.27 58.36 -2.44
CA GLN A 584 21.88 57.63 -1.23
C GLN A 584 22.85 56.47 -0.96
N LEU A 585 23.39 55.86 -2.02
CA LEU A 585 24.39 54.80 -1.96
C LEU A 585 25.72 55.25 -1.36
N LYS A 586 26.22 56.44 -1.72
CA LYS A 586 27.47 56.97 -1.12
C LYS A 586 27.36 57.16 0.40
N SER A 587 26.17 57.46 0.91
CA SER A 587 25.87 57.55 2.34
C SER A 587 25.81 56.16 3.00
N GLU A 588 25.27 55.16 2.31
CA GLU A 588 25.23 53.77 2.80
C GLU A 588 26.63 53.12 2.79
N GLU A 589 27.44 53.31 1.75
CA GLU A 589 28.84 52.87 1.70
C GLU A 589 29.66 53.47 2.87
N GLN A 590 29.41 54.74 3.23
CA GLN A 590 30.04 55.39 4.39
C GLN A 590 29.58 54.78 5.73
N LYS A 591 28.32 54.33 5.85
CA LYS A 591 27.83 53.60 7.04
C LYS A 591 28.45 52.21 7.16
N VAL A 592 28.68 51.52 6.04
CA VAL A 592 29.32 50.19 6.01
C VAL A 592 30.84 50.28 6.24
N GLY A 593 31.49 51.34 5.75
CA GLY A 593 32.93 51.56 5.93
C GLY A 593 33.36 52.00 7.34
N ALA A 594 32.43 52.48 8.18
CA ALA A 594 32.76 53.10 9.46
C ALA A 594 32.82 52.16 10.67
N GLN A 595 32.41 50.88 10.58
CA GLN A 595 32.39 49.98 11.75
C GLN A 595 32.67 48.52 11.42
N VAL A 596 33.94 48.20 11.16
CA VAL A 596 34.56 47.01 11.75
C VAL A 596 36.04 47.38 12.01
N PRO A 597 36.46 47.70 13.24
CA PRO A 597 37.88 47.63 13.57
C PRO A 597 38.36 46.24 13.18
N PRO A 598 39.50 46.07 12.48
CA PRO A 598 40.00 44.73 12.20
C PRO A 598 40.06 43.99 13.54
N PRO A 599 39.44 42.79 13.66
CA PRO A 599 39.58 42.01 14.88
C PRO A 599 41.07 41.90 15.16
N ALA A 600 41.47 42.23 16.40
CA ALA A 600 42.86 42.13 16.81
C ALA A 600 43.37 40.75 16.37
N GLY A 601 44.42 40.75 15.54
CA GLY A 601 44.95 39.53 14.93
C GLY A 601 45.39 38.56 16.01
N VAL A 602 44.50 37.63 16.37
CA VAL A 602 44.87 36.44 17.09
C VAL A 602 45.45 35.53 16.04
N ASN A 603 46.77 35.39 16.02
CA ASN A 603 47.46 34.46 15.14
C ASN A 603 46.80 33.08 15.30
N PRO A 604 46.23 32.47 14.24
CA PRO A 604 45.82 31.08 14.32
C PRO A 604 47.07 30.25 14.66
N PRO A 605 46.96 29.21 15.51
CA PRO A 605 48.08 28.31 15.73
C PRO A 605 48.55 27.79 14.36
N SER A 606 49.85 27.96 14.11
CA SER A 606 50.54 27.49 12.93
C SER A 606 50.32 25.97 12.79
N VAL A 607 49.36 25.58 11.96
CA VAL A 607 49.35 24.25 11.35
C VAL A 607 50.13 24.35 10.05
N LEU A 608 51.45 24.41 10.21
CA LEU A 608 52.41 24.01 9.19
C LEU A 608 52.26 22.49 8.96
N GLN A 609 51.23 22.09 8.21
CA GLN A 609 51.22 20.84 7.45
C GLN A 609 50.50 21.13 6.12
N GLY A 610 51.29 21.16 5.05
CA GLY A 610 50.86 21.55 3.71
C GLY A 610 49.87 20.59 3.05
N PRO A 611 49.19 21.02 1.97
CA PRO A 611 48.27 20.20 1.20
C PRO A 611 49.01 19.31 0.21
N ASP A 612 49.85 18.39 0.71
CA ASP A 612 50.62 17.46 -0.12
C ASP A 612 50.16 16.00 0.05
N GLN A 613 48.95 15.78 0.56
CA GLN A 613 48.28 14.47 0.51
C GLN A 613 46.80 14.59 0.12
N ALA A 614 46.56 15.07 -1.09
CA ALA A 614 45.39 14.68 -1.88
C ALA A 614 45.81 13.74 -3.02
N GLN A 615 46.75 12.83 -2.75
CA GLN A 615 46.96 11.64 -3.58
C GLN A 615 46.24 10.47 -2.90
N ASN A 616 45.13 10.07 -3.54
CA ASN A 616 44.63 8.70 -3.53
C ASN A 616 44.37 8.07 -2.15
N ALA A 617 43.46 8.67 -1.38
CA ALA A 617 42.55 7.86 -0.58
C ALA A 617 41.30 7.57 -1.43
N THR A 618 41.45 6.75 -2.48
CA THR A 618 40.38 5.80 -2.83
C THR A 618 40.27 4.81 -1.69
N ASP A 619 39.84 5.29 -0.53
CA ASP A 619 39.30 4.45 0.51
C ASP A 619 37.90 4.11 0.02
N ILE A 620 37.86 3.23 -0.99
CA ILE A 620 36.76 2.32 -1.18
C ILE A 620 36.75 1.51 0.13
N LYS A 621 36.17 2.09 1.19
CA LYS A 621 35.57 1.31 2.25
C LYS A 621 34.58 0.45 1.52
N LYS A 622 35.03 -0.75 1.13
CA LYS A 622 34.19 -1.86 0.74
C LYS A 622 33.19 -1.94 1.88
N LYS A 623 32.01 -1.35 1.67
CA LYS A 623 30.85 -1.45 2.56
C LYS A 623 30.82 -2.93 2.91
N LYS A 624 31.10 -3.27 4.18
CA LYS A 624 31.14 -4.68 4.61
C LYS A 624 29.84 -5.27 4.11
N ARG A 625 29.93 -6.13 3.09
CA ARG A 625 28.77 -6.72 2.44
C ARG A 625 28.06 -7.46 3.55
N ASN A 626 26.94 -6.92 4.00
CA ASN A 626 26.16 -7.56 5.03
C ASN A 626 25.71 -8.89 4.42
N PRO A 627 26.07 -10.06 4.98
CA PRO A 627 25.74 -11.35 4.38
C PRO A 627 24.22 -11.57 4.28
N LEU A 628 23.41 -10.71 4.92
CA LEU A 628 21.95 -10.70 4.88
C LEU A 628 21.35 -9.72 3.86
N ASP A 629 22.15 -8.93 3.15
CA ASP A 629 21.66 -8.07 2.08
C ASP A 629 21.44 -8.88 0.79
N ILE A 630 20.20 -9.31 0.59
CA ILE A 630 19.75 -10.14 -0.53
C ILE A 630 20.08 -9.47 -1.88
N GLY A 631 20.12 -8.12 -1.95
CA GLY A 631 20.43 -7.37 -3.16
C GLY A 631 21.84 -7.62 -3.69
N ALA A 632 22.81 -7.79 -2.79
CA ALA A 632 24.23 -7.98 -3.11
C ALA A 632 24.62 -9.42 -3.45
N TRP A 633 23.70 -10.39 -3.36
CA TRP A 633 24.01 -11.79 -3.60
C TRP A 633 24.22 -12.10 -5.10
N PRO A 634 25.20 -12.95 -5.44
CA PRO A 634 25.31 -13.53 -6.78
C PRO A 634 24.01 -14.22 -7.20
N LEU A 635 23.66 -14.13 -8.49
CA LEU A 635 22.40 -14.65 -9.02
C LEU A 635 22.18 -16.14 -8.71
N TRP A 636 23.24 -16.95 -8.77
CA TRP A 636 23.16 -18.38 -8.43
C TRP A 636 22.80 -18.63 -6.95
N LEU A 637 23.27 -17.78 -6.04
CA LEU A 637 22.96 -17.88 -4.61
C LEU A 637 21.54 -17.42 -4.32
N LYS A 638 21.06 -16.37 -5.01
CA LYS A 638 19.65 -15.93 -4.97
C LYS A 638 18.73 -17.05 -5.43
N ILE A 639 19.04 -17.70 -6.56
CA ILE A 639 18.26 -18.83 -7.08
C ILE A 639 18.30 -20.02 -6.12
N LEU A 640 19.46 -20.37 -5.58
CA LEU A 640 19.60 -21.47 -4.64
C LEU A 640 18.80 -21.21 -3.35
N VAL A 641 18.92 -20.01 -2.77
CA VAL A 641 18.30 -19.71 -1.47
C VAL A 641 16.83 -19.38 -1.61
N LEU A 642 16.43 -18.48 -2.52
CA LEU A 642 15.03 -18.06 -2.69
C LEU A 642 14.23 -19.05 -3.53
N GLY A 643 14.84 -19.63 -4.56
CA GLY A 643 14.18 -20.55 -5.49
C GLY A 643 14.11 -21.99 -5.02
N ILE A 644 15.04 -22.45 -4.18
CA ILE A 644 15.13 -23.86 -3.76
C ILE A 644 15.07 -24.00 -2.23
N LEU A 645 15.98 -23.36 -1.49
CA LEU A 645 16.12 -23.57 -0.05
C LEU A 645 14.89 -23.08 0.72
N LEU A 646 14.46 -21.84 0.48
CA LEU A 646 13.30 -21.22 1.13
C LEU A 646 11.99 -22.00 0.92
N PRO A 647 11.60 -22.40 -0.31
CA PRO A 647 10.39 -23.20 -0.49
C PRO A 647 10.48 -24.59 0.17
N ILE A 648 11.66 -25.22 0.18
CA ILE A 648 11.87 -26.47 0.93
C ILE A 648 11.70 -26.22 2.43
N LEU A 649 12.30 -25.16 2.96
CA LEU A 649 12.25 -24.81 4.39
C LEU A 649 10.81 -24.46 4.83
N LEU A 650 10.06 -23.75 3.99
CA LEU A 650 8.62 -23.50 4.16
C LEU A 650 7.81 -24.81 4.14
N ALA A 651 8.06 -25.70 3.19
CA ALA A 651 7.38 -26.99 3.10
C ALA A 651 7.65 -27.85 4.35
N VAL A 652 8.90 -27.89 4.81
CA VAL A 652 9.32 -28.59 6.05
C VAL A 652 8.71 -27.92 7.28
N GLY A 653 8.67 -26.58 7.34
CA GLY A 653 8.06 -25.80 8.42
C GLY A 653 6.55 -26.06 8.54
N ILE A 654 5.82 -26.07 7.41
CA ILE A 654 4.39 -26.42 7.37
C ILE A 654 4.19 -27.88 7.83
N TRP A 655 5.02 -28.81 7.35
CA TRP A 655 4.97 -30.21 7.77
C TRP A 655 5.20 -30.35 9.29
N ALA A 656 6.21 -29.67 9.84
CA ALA A 656 6.51 -29.64 11.27
C ALA A 656 5.39 -29.00 12.09
N LEU A 657 4.79 -27.91 11.62
CA LEU A 657 3.66 -27.24 12.25
C LEU A 657 2.43 -28.16 12.34
N ILE A 658 2.10 -28.87 11.26
CA ILE A 658 0.98 -29.84 11.26
C ILE A 658 1.26 -30.97 12.26
N ARG A 659 2.50 -31.49 12.30
CA ARG A 659 2.90 -32.49 13.30
C ARG A 659 2.75 -31.97 14.73
N TRP A 660 3.21 -30.75 14.99
CA TRP A 660 3.12 -30.10 16.29
C TRP A 660 1.66 -29.88 16.71
N LEU A 661 0.81 -29.39 15.81
CA LEU A 661 -0.63 -29.21 16.07
C LEU A 661 -1.32 -30.53 16.41
N LYS A 662 -0.97 -31.63 15.73
CA LYS A 662 -1.47 -32.97 16.06
C LYS A 662 -1.00 -33.43 17.44
N ALA A 663 0.28 -33.25 17.76
CA ALA A 663 0.85 -33.61 19.06
C ALA A 663 0.23 -32.78 20.20
N ARG A 664 0.11 -31.46 20.03
CA ARG A 664 -0.54 -30.56 20.99
C ARG A 664 -2.01 -30.92 21.20
N ARG A 665 -2.74 -31.24 20.13
CA ARG A 665 -4.13 -31.70 20.22
C ARG A 665 -4.25 -32.99 21.03
N ARG A 666 -3.36 -33.97 20.79
CA ARG A 666 -3.31 -35.24 21.53
C ARG A 666 -3.11 -35.01 23.01
N ARG A 667 -2.10 -34.22 23.37
CA ARG A 667 -1.81 -33.87 24.75
C ARG A 667 -3.00 -33.16 25.41
N LYS A 668 -3.60 -32.17 24.73
CA LYS A 668 -4.77 -31.44 25.27
C LYS A 668 -5.98 -32.34 25.53
N HIS A 669 -6.29 -33.27 24.63
CA HIS A 669 -7.42 -34.20 24.81
C HIS A 669 -7.14 -35.31 25.83
N ALA A 670 -5.88 -35.68 26.02
CA ALA A 670 -5.49 -36.61 27.07
C ALA A 670 -5.48 -35.99 28.48
N THR A 671 -5.49 -34.66 28.60
CA THR A 671 -5.46 -33.96 29.89
C THR A 671 -6.73 -33.19 30.26
N THR A 672 -7.66 -32.98 29.32
CA THR A 672 -8.85 -32.13 29.52
C THR A 672 -10.15 -32.93 29.43
N GLY A 673 -11.04 -32.82 30.43
CA GLY A 673 -12.39 -33.46 30.47
C GLY A 673 -12.49 -34.64 31.46
N PRO A 674 -13.61 -35.38 31.51
CA PRO A 674 -13.79 -36.54 32.38
C PRO A 674 -12.81 -37.68 32.03
N THR A 675 -12.18 -38.32 33.03
CA THR A 675 -11.11 -39.33 32.83
C THR A 675 -11.51 -40.49 31.90
N PRO A 676 -12.71 -41.09 32.01
CA PRO A 676 -13.16 -42.13 31.07
C PRO A 676 -13.23 -41.68 29.60
N ALA A 677 -13.60 -40.41 29.37
CA ALA A 677 -13.69 -39.85 28.02
C ALA A 677 -12.32 -39.65 27.39
N ARG A 678 -11.28 -39.37 28.19
CA ARG A 678 -9.89 -39.22 27.73
C ARG A 678 -9.35 -40.56 27.20
N ALA A 679 -9.48 -41.64 27.98
CA ALA A 679 -9.04 -42.98 27.58
C ALA A 679 -9.80 -43.49 26.33
N ALA A 680 -11.11 -43.25 26.25
CA ALA A 680 -11.92 -43.55 25.07
C ALA A 680 -11.46 -42.78 23.82
N TRP A 681 -11.02 -41.53 23.99
CA TRP A 681 -10.52 -40.69 22.91
C TRP A 681 -9.16 -41.17 22.40
N VAL A 682 -8.24 -41.58 23.29
CA VAL A 682 -6.91 -42.11 22.92
C VAL A 682 -7.03 -43.31 21.98
N TRP A 683 -7.90 -44.28 22.30
CA TRP A 683 -8.16 -45.43 21.42
C TRP A 683 -8.69 -44.99 20.05
N ARG A 684 -9.62 -44.04 20.03
CA ARG A 684 -10.24 -43.55 18.79
C ARG A 684 -9.22 -42.83 17.90
N ASP A 685 -8.35 -42.01 18.48
CA ASP A 685 -7.29 -41.31 17.78
C ASP A 685 -6.26 -42.29 17.20
N LEU A 686 -5.93 -43.38 17.92
CA LEU A 686 -5.08 -44.46 17.42
C LEU A 686 -5.71 -45.17 16.20
N VAL A 687 -6.99 -45.51 16.26
CA VAL A 687 -7.71 -46.14 15.13
C VAL A 687 -7.82 -45.19 13.93
N SER A 688 -8.00 -43.89 14.15
CA SER A 688 -8.01 -42.86 13.08
C SER A 688 -6.66 -42.78 12.38
N ASP A 689 -5.57 -42.78 13.15
CA ASP A 689 -4.20 -42.83 12.63
C ASP A 689 -3.93 -44.11 11.84
N ALA A 690 -4.30 -45.27 12.38
CA ALA A 690 -4.13 -46.56 11.70
C ALA A 690 -4.87 -46.59 10.35
N ARG A 691 -6.10 -46.08 10.29
CA ARG A 691 -6.84 -45.92 9.02
C ARG A 691 -6.17 -44.95 8.06
N SER A 692 -5.54 -43.88 8.56
CA SER A 692 -4.79 -42.93 7.73
C SER A 692 -3.53 -43.56 7.11
N LEU A 693 -2.97 -44.58 7.77
CA LEU A 693 -1.83 -45.38 7.30
C LEU A 693 -2.26 -46.53 6.37
N GLY A 694 -3.56 -46.74 6.20
CA GLY A 694 -4.13 -47.74 5.29
C GLY A 694 -4.56 -49.05 5.95
N VAL A 695 -4.58 -49.13 7.29
CA VAL A 695 -5.09 -50.31 8.01
C VAL A 695 -6.62 -50.36 7.91
N ALA A 696 -7.15 -51.51 7.48
CA ALA A 696 -8.58 -51.72 7.28
C ALA A 696 -9.29 -52.07 8.60
N VAL A 697 -9.45 -51.09 9.49
CA VAL A 697 -10.15 -51.29 10.77
C VAL A 697 -11.68 -51.17 10.59
N PRO A 698 -12.48 -52.22 10.92
CA PRO A 698 -13.94 -52.21 10.78
C PRO A 698 -14.60 -51.02 11.49
N ARG A 699 -15.74 -50.55 10.96
CA ARG A 699 -16.57 -49.51 11.58
C ARG A 699 -17.72 -50.18 12.32
N GLY A 700 -17.92 -49.84 13.60
CA GLY A 700 -19.01 -50.38 14.42
C GLY A 700 -18.63 -51.59 15.29
N ALA A 701 -17.46 -52.18 15.08
CA ALA A 701 -16.90 -53.26 15.90
C ALA A 701 -16.49 -52.79 17.31
N THR A 702 -16.42 -53.71 18.28
CA THR A 702 -15.94 -53.43 19.65
C THR A 702 -14.45 -53.03 19.66
N ARG A 703 -13.95 -52.40 20.74
CA ARG A 703 -12.53 -51.95 20.79
C ARG A 703 -11.56 -53.13 20.63
N LEU A 704 -11.88 -54.29 21.19
CA LEU A 704 -11.06 -55.50 21.08
C LEU A 704 -11.11 -56.11 19.66
N GLU A 705 -12.28 -56.14 19.01
CA GLU A 705 -12.40 -56.54 17.60
C GLU A 705 -11.66 -55.57 16.66
N GLN A 706 -11.67 -54.27 16.95
CA GLN A 706 -10.90 -53.28 16.21
C GLN A 706 -9.39 -53.46 16.41
N ALA A 707 -8.95 -53.87 17.61
CA ALA A 707 -7.55 -54.17 17.90
C ALA A 707 -7.07 -55.41 17.15
N ALA A 708 -7.91 -56.43 17.02
CA ALA A 708 -7.62 -57.63 16.24
C ALA A 708 -7.44 -57.38 14.73
N ALA A 709 -7.90 -56.23 14.22
CA ALA A 709 -7.72 -55.83 12.83
C ALA A 709 -6.37 -55.10 12.56
N PHE A 710 -5.51 -54.93 13.58
CA PHE A 710 -4.18 -54.38 13.40
C PHE A 710 -3.23 -55.45 12.81
N PRO A 711 -2.19 -55.06 12.05
CA PRO A 711 -1.24 -56.01 11.46
C PRO A 711 -0.54 -56.90 12.50
N GLU A 712 -0.20 -58.14 12.12
CA GLU A 712 0.61 -59.03 12.94
C GLU A 712 1.94 -58.37 13.33
N GLY A 713 2.28 -58.41 14.62
CA GLY A 713 3.42 -57.71 15.22
C GLY A 713 3.01 -56.48 16.05
N VAL A 714 1.91 -55.81 15.71
CA VAL A 714 1.52 -54.55 16.37
C VAL A 714 0.56 -54.80 17.54
N THR A 715 1.02 -54.60 18.78
CA THR A 715 0.22 -54.90 19.98
C THR A 715 -0.76 -53.77 20.37
N ALA A 716 -1.89 -53.68 19.67
CA ALA A 716 -2.95 -52.71 19.99
C ALA A 716 -3.97 -53.18 21.06
N ALA A 717 -3.99 -54.49 21.37
CA ALA A 717 -4.94 -55.10 22.31
C ALA A 717 -4.86 -54.56 23.76
N PRO A 718 -3.67 -54.30 24.35
CA PRO A 718 -3.57 -53.74 25.70
C PRO A 718 -4.21 -52.35 25.82
N ILE A 719 -4.07 -51.51 24.79
CA ILE A 719 -4.64 -50.16 24.76
C ILE A 719 -6.17 -50.21 24.64
N ALA A 720 -6.70 -51.16 23.86
CA ALA A 720 -8.14 -51.40 23.76
C ALA A 720 -8.73 -51.91 25.08
N ALA A 721 -8.01 -52.81 25.77
CA ALA A 721 -8.39 -53.34 27.07
C ALA A 721 -8.34 -52.24 28.16
N GLY A 722 -7.27 -51.45 28.21
CA GLY A 722 -7.14 -50.32 29.13
C GLY A 722 -8.19 -49.23 28.90
N ALA A 723 -8.51 -48.91 27.64
CA ALA A 723 -9.60 -48.00 27.31
C ALA A 723 -11.00 -48.55 27.64
N ASN A 724 -11.18 -49.88 27.66
CA ASN A 724 -12.42 -50.51 28.13
C ASN A 724 -12.49 -50.50 29.66
N ALA A 725 -11.41 -50.86 30.35
CA ALA A 725 -11.32 -50.82 31.81
C ALA A 725 -11.58 -49.41 32.35
N ALA A 726 -11.01 -48.37 31.72
CA ALA A 726 -11.23 -46.98 32.11
C ALA A 726 -12.66 -46.45 31.83
N VAL A 727 -13.46 -47.15 31.02
CA VAL A 727 -14.82 -46.71 30.63
C VAL A 727 -15.92 -47.54 31.30
N PHE A 728 -15.65 -48.82 31.54
CA PHE A 728 -16.63 -49.80 32.05
C PHE A 728 -16.19 -50.48 33.35
N GLY A 729 -15.01 -50.16 33.88
CA GLY A 729 -14.51 -50.69 35.15
C GLY A 729 -15.17 -50.04 36.36
N PRO A 730 -15.06 -50.68 37.54
CA PRO A 730 -15.59 -50.14 38.79
C PRO A 730 -14.74 -48.97 39.29
N GLY A 731 -15.39 -47.86 39.67
CA GLY A 731 -14.75 -46.65 40.20
C GLY A 731 -14.33 -45.64 39.13
N ASP A 732 -14.02 -44.40 39.57
CA ASP A 732 -13.47 -43.38 38.67
C ASP A 732 -11.97 -43.67 38.44
N PRO A 733 -11.51 -43.77 37.18
CA PRO A 733 -10.11 -44.06 36.89
C PRO A 733 -9.21 -42.88 37.28
N GLU A 734 -8.00 -43.21 37.70
CA GLU A 734 -6.98 -42.23 38.06
C GLU A 734 -6.60 -41.34 36.85
N PRO A 735 -6.40 -40.02 37.03
CA PRO A 735 -6.11 -39.09 35.94
C PRO A 735 -4.90 -39.47 35.06
N GLU A 736 -3.95 -40.23 35.62
CA GLU A 736 -2.70 -40.66 34.97
C GLU A 736 -2.92 -41.76 33.93
N VAL A 737 -3.98 -42.57 34.07
CA VAL A 737 -4.27 -43.71 33.17
C VAL A 737 -4.40 -43.28 31.71
N ALA A 738 -5.03 -42.13 31.45
CA ALA A 738 -5.21 -41.63 30.08
C ALA A 738 -3.90 -41.11 29.44
N VAL A 739 -2.96 -40.63 30.27
CA VAL A 739 -1.64 -40.16 29.82
C VAL A 739 -0.75 -41.37 29.51
N GLY A 740 -0.73 -42.39 30.39
CA GLY A 740 -0.03 -43.64 30.14
C GLY A 740 -0.53 -44.36 28.87
N LEU A 741 -1.85 -44.45 28.69
CA LEU A 741 -2.44 -45.01 27.46
C LEU A 741 -2.06 -44.22 26.20
N LEU A 742 -1.86 -42.91 26.30
CA LEU A 742 -1.41 -42.10 25.17
C LEU A 742 0.04 -42.41 24.80
N GLU A 743 0.92 -42.61 25.77
CA GLU A 743 2.32 -42.98 25.55
C GLU A 743 2.46 -44.37 24.92
N GLU A 744 1.68 -45.35 25.42
CA GLU A 744 1.58 -46.68 24.81
C GLU A 744 1.04 -46.61 23.38
N ALA A 745 0.01 -45.81 23.13
CA ALA A 745 -0.53 -45.58 21.79
C ALA A 745 0.48 -44.89 20.86
N ASP A 746 1.34 -44.02 21.37
CA ASP A 746 2.44 -43.42 20.61
C ASP A 746 3.55 -44.44 20.30
N GLY A 747 3.76 -45.45 21.15
CA GLY A 747 4.54 -46.65 20.85
C GLY A 747 3.99 -47.42 19.65
N VAL A 748 2.71 -47.80 19.70
CA VAL A 748 2.02 -48.54 18.63
C VAL A 748 2.00 -47.75 17.31
N ARG A 749 1.88 -46.42 17.36
CA ARG A 749 1.98 -45.57 16.15
C ARG A 749 3.36 -45.59 15.52
N ARG A 750 4.43 -45.60 16.32
CA ARG A 750 5.81 -45.69 15.80
C ARG A 750 6.02 -47.01 15.08
N GLU A 751 5.49 -48.09 15.64
CA GLU A 751 5.53 -49.42 15.04
C GLU A 751 4.74 -49.50 13.73
N LEU A 752 3.47 -49.06 13.71
CA LEU A 752 2.66 -48.97 12.49
C LEU A 752 3.34 -48.16 11.37
N ARG A 753 4.06 -47.10 11.76
CA ARG A 753 4.84 -46.30 10.80
C ARG A 753 6.02 -47.10 10.28
N GLY A 754 6.72 -47.86 11.12
CA GLY A 754 7.79 -48.78 10.74
C GLY A 754 7.42 -49.67 9.56
N HIS A 755 6.21 -50.23 9.57
CA HIS A 755 5.71 -51.16 8.54
C HIS A 755 5.13 -50.51 7.26
N THR A 756 5.17 -49.17 7.12
CA THR A 756 4.60 -48.47 5.95
C THR A 756 5.65 -47.74 5.11
N SER A 757 5.37 -47.56 3.82
CA SER A 757 6.28 -46.87 2.89
C SER A 757 6.41 -45.37 3.19
N ARG A 758 7.57 -44.78 2.82
CA ARG A 758 7.90 -43.35 3.06
C ARG A 758 6.80 -42.40 2.56
N TRP A 759 6.19 -42.69 1.41
CA TRP A 759 5.09 -41.91 0.84
C TRP A 759 3.78 -41.99 1.63
N ARG A 760 3.43 -43.16 2.17
CA ARG A 760 2.24 -43.30 3.03
C ARG A 760 2.43 -42.59 4.37
N ARG A 761 3.65 -42.60 4.92
CA ARG A 761 4.00 -41.82 6.12
C ARG A 761 3.79 -40.33 5.90
N LEU A 762 4.35 -39.77 4.81
CA LEU A 762 4.21 -38.36 4.48
C LEU A 762 2.74 -37.96 4.23
N ARG A 763 1.98 -38.81 3.54
CA ARG A 763 0.55 -38.58 3.29
C ARG A 763 -0.29 -38.61 4.58
N SER A 764 0.01 -39.52 5.50
CA SER A 764 -0.64 -39.58 6.83
C SER A 764 -0.30 -38.34 7.66
N ASP A 765 0.95 -37.87 7.60
CA ASP A 765 1.41 -36.68 8.31
C ASP A 765 0.68 -35.42 7.85
N LEU A 766 0.55 -35.23 6.54
CA LEU A 766 -0.16 -34.10 5.93
C LEU A 766 -1.69 -34.25 5.97
N SER A 767 -2.21 -35.42 6.35
CA SER A 767 -3.66 -35.64 6.46
C SER A 767 -4.25 -34.83 7.61
N LEU A 768 -5.18 -33.93 7.30
CA LEU A 768 -5.93 -33.15 8.29
C LEU A 768 -7.18 -33.90 8.80
N ARG A 769 -7.48 -35.08 8.26
CA ARG A 769 -8.67 -35.87 8.60
C ARG A 769 -8.89 -36.07 10.11
N PRO A 770 -7.87 -36.34 10.94
CA PRO A 770 -8.06 -36.54 12.37
C PRO A 770 -8.67 -35.32 13.08
N PHE A 771 -8.45 -34.10 12.58
CA PHE A 771 -9.02 -32.87 13.15
C PHE A 771 -10.54 -32.74 12.95
N PHE A 772 -11.13 -33.57 12.09
CA PHE A 772 -12.52 -33.45 11.66
C PHE A 772 -13.44 -34.59 12.12
N GLU A 773 -12.90 -35.68 12.67
CA GLU A 773 -13.72 -36.74 13.28
C GLU A 773 -14.32 -36.25 14.61
N ARG A 774 -15.65 -36.04 14.64
CA ARG A 774 -16.42 -35.70 15.86
C ARG A 774 -16.92 -36.96 16.56
N ASP A 775 -17.08 -36.86 17.88
CA ASP A 775 -17.69 -37.89 18.72
C ASP A 775 -19.20 -38.00 18.43
N PRO A 776 -19.74 -39.15 17.99
CA PRO A 776 -21.17 -39.32 17.82
C PRO A 776 -21.95 -39.39 19.14
N ARG A 777 -21.29 -39.52 20.31
CA ARG A 777 -21.96 -39.95 21.56
C ARG A 777 -22.08 -38.92 22.69
N THR A 778 -21.73 -37.65 22.52
CA THR A 778 -22.00 -36.62 23.55
C THR A 778 -23.47 -36.18 23.64
N ARG A 779 -24.42 -37.03 23.25
CA ARG A 779 -25.87 -36.82 23.42
C ARG A 779 -26.54 -38.00 24.12
N THR A 780 -26.09 -38.30 25.34
CA THR A 780 -26.93 -39.00 26.33
C THR A 780 -26.31 -38.85 27.71
N ALA A 781 -26.52 -37.69 28.34
CA ALA A 781 -26.41 -37.52 29.78
C ALA A 781 -27.25 -36.29 30.19
N ALA A 782 -28.54 -36.30 29.84
CA ALA A 782 -29.52 -35.43 30.47
C ALA A 782 -30.62 -36.33 31.02
N ARG A 783 -30.51 -36.60 32.33
CA ARG A 783 -31.53 -37.10 33.27
C ARG A 783 -32.69 -37.90 32.67
N ARG A 784 -32.61 -39.23 32.74
CA ARG A 784 -33.80 -40.06 32.96
C ARG A 784 -33.94 -40.27 34.47
N LEU A 785 -34.91 -39.60 35.07
CA LEU A 785 -35.46 -40.01 36.37
C LEU A 785 -36.21 -41.34 36.17
N PRO A 786 -36.18 -42.27 37.14
CA PRO A 786 -36.95 -43.51 37.05
C PRO A 786 -38.44 -43.18 37.18
N SER A 787 -39.24 -43.63 36.21
CA SER A 787 -40.70 -43.55 36.27
C SER A 787 -41.25 -44.63 37.22
N LEU A 788 -41.97 -44.21 38.25
CA LEU A 788 -42.81 -45.09 39.08
C LEU A 788 -43.94 -45.70 38.23
N PRO A 789 -44.39 -46.95 38.50
CA PRO A 789 -45.48 -47.57 37.77
C PRO A 789 -46.83 -46.93 38.13
N ALA A 790 -47.59 -46.54 37.10
CA ALA A 790 -48.91 -45.95 37.23
C ALA A 790 -49.96 -46.99 37.64
N LEU A 791 -50.66 -46.75 38.74
CA LEU A 791 -51.87 -47.46 39.16
C LEU A 791 -52.99 -47.26 38.13
N ARG A 792 -53.41 -48.37 37.51
CA ARG A 792 -54.49 -48.44 36.54
C ARG A 792 -55.84 -48.40 37.28
N ARG A 793 -56.49 -47.24 37.34
CA ARG A 793 -57.91 -47.12 37.74
C ARG A 793 -58.79 -47.53 36.56
N THR A 794 -59.35 -48.72 36.62
CA THR A 794 -60.48 -49.16 35.78
C THR A 794 -61.76 -48.52 36.29
N LYS A 795 -62.41 -47.70 35.44
CA LYS A 795 -63.73 -47.13 35.70
C LYS A 795 -64.78 -48.17 35.31
N ALA A 796 -65.53 -48.63 36.30
CA ALA A 796 -66.64 -49.56 36.16
C ALA A 796 -67.94 -48.83 35.79
N THR A 797 -68.65 -49.40 34.82
CA THR A 797 -70.10 -49.35 34.58
C THR A 797 -70.39 -50.65 33.82
N GLY A 798 -71.22 -51.61 34.21
CA GLY A 798 -72.24 -51.72 35.24
C GLY A 798 -73.28 -52.71 34.66
N GLY A 799 -73.72 -53.70 35.44
CA GLY A 799 -74.91 -54.50 35.14
C GLY A 799 -74.76 -56.02 35.29
N ALA A 800 -75.33 -56.57 36.36
CA ALA A 800 -76.31 -57.68 36.36
C ALA A 800 -76.31 -58.44 37.71
N SER A 801 -77.36 -58.17 38.48
CA SER A 801 -78.05 -58.94 39.53
C SER A 801 -77.69 -60.42 39.76
N ALA A 802 -77.45 -60.76 41.03
CA ALA A 802 -78.32 -61.59 41.89
C ALA A 802 -78.00 -61.32 43.36
#